data_AF-A0A2E0V8D2-F1
#
_entry.id   AF-A0A2E0V8D2-F1
#
_cell.length_a   1.000
_cell.length_b   1.000
_cell.length_c   1.000
_cell.angle_alpha   90.00
_cell.angle_beta   90.00
_cell.angle_gamma   90.00
#
_symmetry.space_group_name_H-M   'P 1'
#
loop_
_entity.id
_entity.type
_entity.pdbx_description
1 polymer ?
#
loop_
_entity_poly.entity_id
_entity_poly.type
_entity_poly.pdbx_seq_one_letter_code
_entity_poly.pdbx_strand_id
1 'polypeptide(L)'
;MKNKPQGVAFLASAIIAAASSVSADSIARLWNEQNLAAVRLSFPDPPVHARNLFHVSAAIYDSWAAYDPVAVGYLHRESATAGDVAVARHEAISYAAYRVLSHRYNTVRHPNTSLINAQQAQNQFNIFLTVLGYDRNNTIVTGNSPAAVGNRVAETIITWTANDNSNETGGYTDPTYTPVNDPMILAFSGTTLNDPNRWQPLEFVEAFSQTGQPLSFTTQEFIGSHWRDVWPFALSREPGEFLYFDPGEPPQLEGDGDEEFKEGNAATIRYSSLLDPATAPIKDYSPGTTGNNTLGLNDGSGYPVNPSTSAGYAPNLINEADFGRVVAEYWADGPESETPPGHWNVIANEVVDHPSFERRFMGTGPVLEELEWDAKMYFLVNASVHDAAVAAWTCKREYDYVRPISAIRYMGARGQSSDPSVFPYSEEGLPLEPGLVEVVTAATASFGEKHSHLGFGAIGKIAVRSWRGEPEDIENDTGGVGWILAEDWVPYQRDTFVTPAFAAYLSGHSTFSRAAAEVLTRLTGSEFFPGGLAIHEVAAGELEFEAGPTATVELQWATYYDAADQAGISRLYGGIHVPADDGPGRIVGSKCGIGAWELGIRYFDGSILQERPRLTITPLAGAGFRLDWTQRRGLFYNVRRSDDLQSFADETSYARAFNDRGSYTVSSPDPGRTFYQVQQAE
;
A
#
# COMPACT_ATOMS: atom_id res chain seq x y z
N MET A 1 -3.45 9.37 11.51
CA MET A 1 -4.17 10.67 11.59
C MET A 1 -3.18 11.82 11.58
N LYS A 2 -2.97 12.37 10.38
CA LYS A 2 -1.87 13.27 10.01
C LYS A 2 -2.03 14.64 10.69
N ASN A 3 -1.49 14.81 11.89
CA ASN A 3 -1.33 16.15 12.45
C ASN A 3 -0.21 16.86 11.70
N LYS A 4 -0.54 17.93 10.98
CA LYS A 4 0.42 18.91 10.46
C LYS A 4 1.39 19.25 11.60
N PRO A 5 2.71 19.09 11.43
CA PRO A 5 3.65 19.39 12.50
C PRO A 5 3.60 20.88 12.79
N GLN A 6 2.89 21.27 13.86
CA GLN A 6 2.98 22.61 14.39
C GLN A 6 4.40 22.80 14.90
N GLY A 7 5.10 23.78 14.32
CA GLY A 7 6.49 24.07 14.59
C GLY A 7 6.81 24.14 16.08
N VAL A 8 7.97 23.58 16.43
CA VAL A 8 8.56 23.61 17.76
C VAL A 8 8.70 25.06 18.24
N ALA A 9 7.78 25.51 19.08
CA ALA A 9 7.93 26.72 19.87
C ALA A 9 8.23 26.33 21.32
N PHE A 10 9.51 26.40 21.68
CA PHE A 10 9.95 26.40 23.07
C PHE A 10 9.32 27.58 23.82
N LEU A 11 8.49 27.31 24.83
CA LEU A 11 8.17 28.29 25.87
C LEU A 11 7.99 27.57 27.21
N ALA A 12 8.93 27.85 28.11
CA ALA A 12 8.92 27.41 29.49
C ALA A 12 7.79 28.08 30.28
N SER A 13 7.04 27.29 31.05
CA SER A 13 6.36 27.73 32.28
C SER A 13 6.01 26.53 33.16
N ALA A 14 6.16 26.73 34.46
CA ALA A 14 6.31 25.70 35.48
C ALA A 14 4.98 25.13 36.05
N ILE A 15 4.95 23.80 36.16
CA ILE A 15 4.45 22.94 37.24
C ILE A 15 3.03 23.19 37.80
N ILE A 16 2.10 22.29 37.45
CA ILE A 16 1.38 21.47 38.43
C ILE A 16 1.48 20.02 37.95
N ALA A 17 2.15 19.18 38.74
CA ALA A 17 2.41 17.77 38.43
C ALA A 17 1.14 16.92 38.65
N ALA A 18 0.51 16.52 37.55
CA ALA A 18 -0.05 15.18 37.43
C ALA A 18 0.93 14.40 36.54
N ALA A 19 1.71 13.51 37.14
CA ALA A 19 2.61 12.64 36.37
C ALA A 19 1.78 11.61 35.61
N SER A 20 1.31 11.96 34.42
CA SER A 20 1.08 10.97 33.37
C SER A 20 2.47 10.51 32.92
N SER A 21 2.80 9.26 33.21
CA SER A 21 3.95 8.60 32.62
C SER A 21 3.68 8.41 31.13
N VAL A 22 3.97 9.43 30.31
CA VAL A 22 4.20 9.21 28.89
C VAL A 22 5.47 8.38 28.84
N SER A 23 5.35 7.10 28.47
CA SER A 23 6.54 6.28 28.25
C SER A 23 7.35 6.91 27.12
N ALA A 24 8.68 6.89 27.24
CA ALA A 24 9.53 7.36 26.17
C ALA A 24 9.47 6.36 25.01
N ASP A 25 9.17 6.84 23.79
CA ASP A 25 9.10 6.00 22.59
C ASP A 25 10.30 5.05 22.46
N SER A 26 10.04 3.81 22.05
CA SER A 26 11.12 2.84 21.82
C SER A 26 12.03 3.28 20.67
N ILE A 27 13.27 2.78 20.66
CA ILE A 27 14.18 3.08 19.56
C ILE A 27 13.66 2.60 18.19
N ALA A 28 12.83 1.55 18.17
CA ALA A 28 12.18 1.07 16.95
C ALA A 28 11.13 2.08 16.46
N ARG A 29 10.29 2.64 17.35
CA ARG A 29 9.35 3.72 17.03
C ARG A 29 10.09 4.93 16.46
N LEU A 30 11.14 5.39 17.14
CA LEU A 30 11.88 6.58 16.71
C LEU A 30 12.53 6.41 15.32
N TRP A 31 13.11 5.24 15.01
CA TRP A 31 13.64 4.98 13.67
C TRP A 31 12.56 4.77 12.61
N ASN A 32 11.39 4.23 12.98
CA ASN A 32 10.25 4.19 12.08
C ASN A 32 9.77 5.60 11.73
N GLU A 33 9.69 6.52 12.70
CA GLU A 33 9.37 7.94 12.43
C GLU A 33 10.39 8.60 11.49
N GLN A 34 11.69 8.27 11.61
CA GLN A 34 12.69 8.72 10.62
C GLN A 34 12.42 8.15 9.22
N ASN A 35 11.99 6.89 9.12
CA ASN A 35 11.63 6.28 7.83
C ASN A 35 10.40 6.96 7.22
N LEU A 36 9.34 7.16 8.00
CA LEU A 36 8.12 7.86 7.56
C LEU A 36 8.44 9.30 7.13
N ALA A 37 9.29 10.03 7.85
CA ALA A 37 9.76 11.34 7.45
C ALA A 37 10.52 11.31 6.11
N ALA A 38 11.32 10.28 5.86
CA ALA A 38 12.02 10.11 4.59
C ALA A 38 11.06 9.78 3.44
N VAL A 39 10.00 9.01 3.70
CA VAL A 39 8.94 8.73 2.71
C VAL A 39 8.24 10.01 2.25
N ARG A 40 7.90 10.91 3.19
CA ARG A 40 7.29 12.22 2.87
C ARG A 40 8.17 13.07 1.96
N LEU A 41 9.49 12.89 2.04
CA LEU A 41 10.47 13.62 1.22
C LEU A 41 10.78 12.95 -0.13
N SER A 42 10.54 11.64 -0.27
CA SER A 42 10.85 10.90 -1.49
C SER A 42 9.76 11.02 -2.56
N PHE A 43 10.14 10.73 -3.79
CA PHE A 43 9.19 10.58 -4.89
C PHE A 43 8.16 9.48 -4.55
N PRO A 44 6.85 9.72 -4.73
CA PRO A 44 5.80 8.80 -4.34
C PRO A 44 5.77 7.57 -5.26
N ASP A 45 6.48 6.54 -4.82
CA ASP A 45 6.49 5.21 -5.40
C ASP A 45 6.06 4.22 -4.30
N PRO A 46 4.75 3.92 -4.17
CA PRO A 46 4.24 3.10 -3.08
C PRO A 46 4.88 1.71 -2.99
N PRO A 47 5.18 0.99 -4.09
CA PRO A 47 5.96 -0.25 -4.04
C PRO A 47 7.35 -0.08 -3.41
N VAL A 48 8.11 0.93 -3.85
CA VAL A 48 9.44 1.23 -3.28
C VAL A 48 9.33 1.59 -1.80
N HIS A 49 8.32 2.36 -1.41
CA HIS A 49 8.09 2.74 -0.02
C HIS A 49 7.75 1.53 0.86
N ALA A 50 6.84 0.65 0.41
CA ALA A 50 6.49 -0.59 1.12
C ALA A 50 7.73 -1.47 1.34
N ARG A 51 8.58 -1.61 0.31
CA ARG A 51 9.85 -2.34 0.39
C ARG A 51 10.85 -1.69 1.35
N ASN A 52 10.97 -0.36 1.34
CA ASN A 52 11.88 0.35 2.25
C ASN A 52 11.42 0.23 3.71
N LEU A 53 10.12 0.37 3.98
CA LEU A 53 9.50 0.11 5.28
C LEU A 53 9.79 -1.31 5.76
N PHE A 54 9.61 -2.31 4.90
CA PHE A 54 9.88 -3.70 5.26
C PHE A 54 11.36 -3.95 5.54
N HIS A 55 12.28 -3.48 4.69
CA HIS A 55 13.71 -3.71 4.91
C HIS A 55 14.25 -3.01 6.16
N VAL A 56 13.75 -1.84 6.51
CA VAL A 56 14.13 -1.16 7.76
C VAL A 56 13.55 -1.90 8.96
N SER A 57 12.29 -2.33 8.93
CA SER A 57 11.70 -3.12 10.02
C SER A 57 12.33 -4.50 10.18
N ALA A 58 12.76 -5.15 9.09
CA ALA A 58 13.58 -6.36 9.14
C ALA A 58 14.95 -6.09 9.78
N ALA A 59 15.58 -4.95 9.52
CA ALA A 59 16.83 -4.56 10.17
C ALA A 59 16.67 -4.33 11.68
N ILE A 60 15.56 -3.71 12.07
CA ILE A 60 15.18 -3.51 13.47
C ILE A 60 14.94 -4.88 14.14
N TYR A 61 14.13 -5.73 13.50
CA TYR A 61 13.78 -7.06 14.03
C TYR A 61 15.00 -7.97 14.14
N ASP A 62 15.82 -8.09 13.10
CA ASP A 62 17.01 -8.96 13.11
C ASP A 62 18.04 -8.50 14.16
N SER A 63 18.17 -7.19 14.38
CA SER A 63 19.01 -6.63 15.46
C SER A 63 18.44 -6.92 16.84
N TRP A 64 17.12 -6.91 17.01
CA TRP A 64 16.45 -7.25 18.26
C TRP A 64 16.55 -8.76 18.55
N ALA A 65 16.27 -9.59 17.54
CA ALA A 65 16.29 -11.05 17.60
C ALA A 65 17.70 -11.58 17.87
N ALA A 66 18.75 -10.87 17.45
CA ALA A 66 20.13 -11.29 17.73
C ALA A 66 20.46 -11.43 19.22
N TYR A 67 19.71 -10.77 20.10
CA TYR A 67 19.85 -10.87 21.56
C TYR A 67 18.70 -11.65 22.23
N ASP A 68 17.80 -12.23 21.44
CA ASP A 68 16.68 -13.03 21.93
C ASP A 68 17.05 -14.51 21.98
N PRO A 69 16.69 -15.26 23.04
CA PRO A 69 17.01 -16.69 23.12
C PRO A 69 16.09 -17.58 22.28
N VAL A 70 14.97 -17.07 21.75
CA VAL A 70 13.95 -17.85 21.05
C VAL A 70 13.75 -17.36 19.62
N ALA A 71 13.64 -16.05 19.44
CA ALA A 71 13.36 -15.47 18.14
C ALA A 71 14.49 -15.72 17.14
N VAL A 72 14.12 -15.97 15.89
CA VAL A 72 15.05 -16.21 14.78
C VAL A 72 14.99 -15.00 13.86
N GLY A 73 16.15 -14.47 13.49
CA GLY A 73 16.25 -13.39 12.51
C GLY A 73 15.77 -13.82 11.12
N TYR A 74 15.17 -12.90 10.38
CA TYR A 74 14.65 -13.13 9.04
C TYR A 74 15.77 -13.31 8.02
N LEU A 75 16.50 -12.23 7.71
CA LEU A 75 17.60 -12.26 6.75
C LEU A 75 18.92 -12.43 7.49
N HIS A 76 19.23 -11.54 8.43
CA HIS A 76 20.43 -11.65 9.23
C HIS A 76 20.18 -12.50 10.48
N ARG A 77 21.15 -13.35 10.82
CA ARG A 77 21.10 -14.20 12.00
C ARG A 77 22.43 -14.23 12.70
N GLU A 78 22.35 -14.02 13.99
CA GLU A 78 23.48 -14.02 14.90
C GLU A 78 22.94 -14.24 16.30
N SER A 79 23.66 -14.98 17.14
CA SER A 79 23.37 -15.06 18.57
C SER A 79 24.40 -14.20 19.32
N ALA A 80 24.03 -12.95 19.60
CA ALA A 80 24.84 -11.98 20.31
C ALA A 80 24.57 -12.03 21.83
N THR A 81 25.58 -11.67 22.61
CA THR A 81 25.45 -11.56 24.08
C THR A 81 25.93 -10.20 24.55
N ALA A 82 25.29 -9.66 25.57
CA ALA A 82 25.65 -8.37 26.18
C ALA A 82 25.38 -8.39 27.68
N GLY A 83 26.11 -7.57 28.44
CA GLY A 83 25.84 -7.40 29.87
C GLY A 83 24.51 -6.70 30.14
N ASP A 84 24.16 -5.70 29.32
CA ASP A 84 22.86 -5.05 29.29
C ASP A 84 22.26 -5.21 27.88
N VAL A 85 21.27 -6.11 27.76
CA VAL A 85 20.63 -6.43 26.49
C VAL A 85 19.78 -5.26 25.97
N ALA A 86 19.17 -4.46 26.86
CA ALA A 86 18.35 -3.33 26.45
C ALA A 86 19.21 -2.26 25.78
N VAL A 87 20.34 -1.90 26.39
CA VAL A 87 21.31 -0.95 25.82
C VAL A 87 21.92 -1.49 24.52
N ALA A 88 22.25 -2.78 24.48
CA ALA A 88 22.80 -3.40 23.27
C ALA A 88 21.81 -3.39 22.10
N ARG A 89 20.55 -3.79 22.34
CA ARG A 89 19.50 -3.71 21.31
C ARG A 89 19.31 -2.27 20.83
N HIS A 90 19.33 -1.30 21.74
CA HIS A 90 19.20 0.12 21.40
C HIS A 90 20.30 0.60 20.42
N GLU A 91 21.56 0.25 20.69
CA GLU A 91 22.69 0.60 19.82
C GLU A 91 22.68 -0.18 18.50
N ALA A 92 22.48 -1.51 18.55
CA ALA A 92 22.48 -2.36 17.35
C ALA A 92 21.39 -1.96 16.36
N ILE A 93 20.15 -1.76 16.84
CA ILE A 93 19.03 -1.27 16.02
C ILE A 93 19.36 0.07 15.38
N SER A 94 20.00 0.98 16.14
CA SER A 94 20.32 2.31 15.64
C SER A 94 21.33 2.30 14.50
N TYR A 95 22.38 1.50 14.62
CA TYR A 95 23.33 1.32 13.52
C TYR A 95 22.68 0.62 12.32
N ALA A 96 21.85 -0.41 12.55
CA ALA A 96 21.19 -1.13 11.48
C ALA A 96 20.23 -0.23 10.67
N ALA A 97 19.30 0.44 11.35
CA ALA A 97 18.31 1.32 10.74
C ALA A 97 18.99 2.51 10.03
N TYR A 98 19.95 3.18 10.67
CA TYR A 98 20.69 4.30 10.07
C TYR A 98 21.33 3.93 8.73
N ARG A 99 21.97 2.76 8.66
CA ARG A 99 22.68 2.30 7.45
C ARG A 99 21.70 1.93 6.34
N VAL A 100 20.63 1.20 6.65
CA VAL A 100 19.62 0.82 5.65
C VAL A 100 18.91 2.07 5.12
N LEU A 101 18.50 3.01 5.98
CA LEU A 101 17.87 4.27 5.58
C LEU A 101 18.80 5.14 4.71
N SER A 102 20.05 5.32 5.13
CA SER A 102 21.06 6.06 4.36
C SER A 102 21.32 5.41 3.00
N HIS A 103 21.25 4.08 2.91
CA HIS A 103 21.36 3.39 1.63
C HIS A 103 20.15 3.70 0.74
N ARG A 104 18.92 3.46 1.22
CA ARG A 104 17.68 3.58 0.43
C ARG A 104 17.36 5.00 -0.03
N TYR A 105 17.48 5.98 0.85
CA TYR A 105 17.04 7.35 0.57
C TYR A 105 18.13 8.29 0.07
N ASN A 106 19.38 7.84 0.05
CA ASN A 106 20.51 8.65 -0.41
C ASN A 106 21.40 7.91 -1.42
N THR A 107 21.91 6.72 -1.09
CA THR A 107 22.85 5.99 -1.96
C THR A 107 22.19 5.48 -3.24
N VAL A 108 21.05 4.79 -3.12
CA VAL A 108 20.26 4.25 -4.24
C VAL A 108 18.89 4.93 -4.34
N ARG A 109 18.85 6.23 -4.01
CA ARG A 109 17.59 7.01 -4.00
C ARG A 109 16.85 6.88 -5.33
N HIS A 110 15.51 6.95 -5.27
CA HIS A 110 14.69 7.05 -6.47
C HIS A 110 15.14 8.25 -7.33
N PRO A 111 15.33 8.12 -8.66
CA PRO A 111 15.91 9.16 -9.51
C PRO A 111 15.08 10.46 -9.53
N ASN A 112 13.76 10.35 -9.40
CA ASN A 112 12.85 11.50 -9.32
C ASN A 112 12.82 12.16 -7.91
N THR A 113 13.52 11.60 -6.91
CA THR A 113 13.71 12.29 -5.63
C THR A 113 14.82 13.33 -5.78
N SER A 114 14.50 14.59 -5.49
CA SER A 114 15.46 15.69 -5.57
C SER A 114 16.67 15.46 -4.66
N LEU A 115 17.84 15.94 -5.07
CA LEU A 115 19.05 15.83 -4.24
C LEU A 115 18.89 16.57 -2.91
N ILE A 116 18.13 17.66 -2.90
CA ILE A 116 17.86 18.46 -1.69
C ILE A 116 17.07 17.61 -0.68
N ASN A 117 16.00 16.96 -1.12
CA ASN A 117 15.18 16.10 -0.25
C ASN A 117 15.98 14.90 0.27
N ALA A 118 16.78 14.26 -0.59
CA ALA A 118 17.66 13.17 -0.18
C ALA A 118 18.72 13.61 0.86
N GLN A 119 19.30 14.80 0.68
CA GLN A 119 20.24 15.38 1.64
C GLN A 119 19.55 15.76 2.95
N GLN A 120 18.31 16.26 2.90
CA GLN A 120 17.50 16.56 4.08
C GLN A 120 17.22 15.29 4.89
N ALA A 121 16.78 14.21 4.25
CA ALA A 121 16.58 12.91 4.92
C ALA A 121 17.88 12.40 5.54
N GLN A 122 18.99 12.41 4.78
CA GLN A 122 20.29 11.99 5.29
C GLN A 122 20.76 12.84 6.50
N ASN A 123 20.50 14.15 6.48
CA ASN A 123 20.84 15.05 7.58
C ASN A 123 20.00 14.75 8.83
N GLN A 124 18.71 14.42 8.68
CA GLN A 124 17.86 13.98 9.78
C GLN A 124 18.41 12.70 10.42
N PHE A 125 18.76 11.68 9.62
CA PHE A 125 19.35 10.44 10.13
C PHE A 125 20.67 10.69 10.87
N ASN A 126 21.52 11.56 10.30
CA ASN A 126 22.80 11.96 10.87
C ASN A 126 22.64 12.64 12.24
N ILE A 127 21.71 13.60 12.33
CA ILE A 127 21.41 14.33 13.57
C ILE A 127 20.87 13.35 14.60
N PHE A 128 19.90 12.52 14.22
CA PHE A 128 19.27 11.57 15.11
C PHE A 128 20.30 10.60 15.72
N LEU A 129 21.13 9.96 14.88
CA LEU A 129 22.19 9.05 15.37
C LEU A 129 23.18 9.76 16.31
N THR A 130 23.50 11.04 16.04
CA THR A 130 24.40 11.85 16.89
C THR A 130 23.75 12.19 18.23
N VAL A 131 22.45 12.49 18.25
CA VAL A 131 21.67 12.76 19.49
C VAL A 131 21.63 11.53 20.39
N LEU A 132 21.59 10.33 19.81
CA LEU A 132 21.69 9.07 20.55
C LEU A 132 23.11 8.79 21.10
N GLY A 133 24.10 9.62 20.76
CA GLY A 133 25.48 9.50 21.23
C GLY A 133 26.37 8.55 20.42
N TYR A 134 25.92 8.13 19.21
CA TYR A 134 26.64 7.17 18.38
C TYR A 134 27.46 7.84 17.26
N ASP A 135 28.63 7.26 16.96
CA ASP A 135 29.50 7.74 15.87
C ASP A 135 29.06 7.14 14.53
N ARG A 136 28.59 8.01 13.62
CA ARG A 136 28.19 7.63 12.25
C ARG A 136 29.32 7.03 11.40
N ASN A 137 30.58 7.29 11.76
CA ASN A 137 31.74 6.74 11.06
C ASN A 137 32.12 5.33 11.54
N ASN A 138 31.48 4.82 12.61
CA ASN A 138 31.68 3.46 13.03
C ASN A 138 31.00 2.48 12.05
N THR A 139 31.80 1.91 11.16
CA THR A 139 31.40 0.87 10.19
C THR A 139 32.01 -0.49 10.54
N ILE A 140 32.46 -0.68 11.79
CA ILE A 140 33.11 -1.93 12.20
C ILE A 140 32.06 -3.05 12.14
N VAL A 141 32.40 -4.15 11.46
CA VAL A 141 31.58 -5.37 11.35
C VAL A 141 32.22 -6.57 12.06
N THR A 142 33.38 -6.40 12.68
CA THR A 142 34.10 -7.45 13.40
C THR A 142 33.90 -7.34 14.90
N GLY A 143 33.92 -8.49 15.59
CA GLY A 143 33.72 -8.56 17.05
C GLY A 143 32.25 -8.47 17.48
N ASN A 144 32.04 -8.37 18.80
CA ASN A 144 30.75 -8.58 19.44
C ASN A 144 30.13 -7.28 20.01
N SER A 145 30.61 -6.10 19.60
CA SER A 145 29.98 -4.85 20.04
C SER A 145 28.59 -4.72 19.40
N PRO A 146 27.63 -4.07 20.07
CA PRO A 146 26.29 -3.90 19.49
C PRO A 146 26.31 -3.11 18.17
N ALA A 147 27.17 -2.10 18.06
CA ALA A 147 27.41 -1.42 16.78
C ALA A 147 27.87 -2.39 15.67
N ALA A 148 28.72 -3.36 15.99
CA ALA A 148 29.18 -4.35 15.01
C ALA A 148 28.06 -5.31 14.58
N VAL A 149 27.20 -5.73 15.51
CA VAL A 149 25.97 -6.50 15.21
C VAL A 149 25.07 -5.69 14.26
N GLY A 150 24.74 -4.44 14.63
CA GLY A 150 23.89 -3.58 13.81
C GLY A 150 24.45 -3.31 12.41
N ASN A 151 25.76 -3.08 12.29
CA ASN A 151 26.42 -2.90 10.99
C ASN A 151 26.36 -4.19 10.14
N ARG A 152 26.53 -5.38 10.73
CA ARG A 152 26.40 -6.67 10.00
C ARG A 152 24.98 -6.95 9.54
N VAL A 153 23.98 -6.61 10.37
CA VAL A 153 22.56 -6.70 10.00
C VAL A 153 22.28 -5.82 8.78
N ALA A 154 22.69 -4.55 8.83
CA ALA A 154 22.51 -3.65 7.69
C ALA A 154 23.26 -4.11 6.44
N GLU A 155 24.52 -4.51 6.56
CA GLU A 155 25.32 -5.04 5.45
C GLU A 155 24.64 -6.24 4.81
N THR A 156 24.10 -7.14 5.62
CA THR A 156 23.35 -8.31 5.15
C THR A 156 22.13 -7.90 4.35
N ILE A 157 21.28 -7.02 4.91
CA ILE A 157 20.04 -6.60 4.27
C ILE A 157 20.33 -5.88 2.96
N ILE A 158 21.24 -4.90 2.97
CA ILE A 158 21.63 -4.13 1.78
C ILE A 158 22.16 -5.06 0.69
N THR A 159 23.14 -5.92 1.02
CA THR A 159 23.79 -6.78 0.02
C THR A 159 22.82 -7.80 -0.56
N TRP A 160 21.95 -8.38 0.26
CA TRP A 160 21.01 -9.41 -0.19
C TRP A 160 19.91 -8.87 -1.09
N THR A 161 19.41 -7.70 -0.74
CA THR A 161 18.25 -7.11 -1.42
C THR A 161 18.65 -6.25 -2.61
N ALA A 162 19.95 -6.01 -2.84
CA ALA A 162 20.46 -5.33 -4.04
C ALA A 162 20.06 -6.04 -5.35
N ASN A 163 19.79 -7.35 -5.29
CA ASN A 163 19.37 -8.17 -6.43
C ASN A 163 18.02 -8.84 -6.21
N ASP A 164 17.13 -8.24 -5.42
CA ASP A 164 15.79 -8.75 -5.19
C ASP A 164 14.80 -8.46 -6.33
N ASN A 165 15.32 -8.18 -7.52
CA ASN A 165 14.62 -7.74 -8.72
C ASN A 165 13.95 -6.36 -8.64
N SER A 166 14.18 -5.55 -7.62
CA SER A 166 13.68 -4.16 -7.58
C SER A 166 14.38 -3.21 -8.55
N ASN A 167 15.55 -3.59 -9.07
CA ASN A 167 16.40 -2.72 -9.92
C ASN A 167 16.77 -1.38 -9.26
N GLU A 168 17.03 -1.37 -7.95
CA GLU A 168 17.28 -0.13 -7.22
C GLU A 168 18.49 0.68 -7.72
N THR A 169 19.57 0.01 -8.15
CA THR A 169 20.73 0.70 -8.75
C THR A 169 20.44 1.27 -10.14
N GLY A 170 19.47 0.70 -10.84
CA GLY A 170 18.96 1.21 -12.12
C GLY A 170 17.83 2.23 -11.97
N GLY A 171 17.56 2.69 -10.75
CA GLY A 171 16.54 3.69 -10.46
C GLY A 171 15.11 3.16 -10.56
N TYR A 172 14.90 1.87 -10.29
CA TYR A 172 13.59 1.21 -10.34
C TYR A 172 12.92 1.22 -11.72
N THR A 173 13.70 1.39 -12.78
CA THR A 173 13.21 1.41 -14.17
C THR A 173 12.86 0.01 -14.66
N ASP A 174 11.90 -0.09 -15.58
CA ASP A 174 11.57 -1.32 -16.29
C ASP A 174 11.51 -1.12 -17.81
N PRO A 175 12.51 -1.57 -18.57
CA PRO A 175 12.52 -1.44 -20.03
C PRO A 175 11.61 -2.47 -20.73
N THR A 176 11.00 -3.41 -20.01
CA THR A 176 10.18 -4.49 -20.59
C THR A 176 8.70 -4.12 -20.73
N TYR A 177 8.30 -2.95 -20.23
CA TYR A 177 6.94 -2.45 -20.35
C TYR A 177 6.86 -1.33 -21.38
N THR A 178 5.79 -1.35 -22.18
CA THR A 178 5.41 -0.22 -23.04
C THR A 178 3.89 -0.19 -23.09
N PRO A 179 3.23 0.95 -22.82
CA PRO A 179 1.78 1.05 -22.89
C PRO A 179 1.29 0.81 -24.31
N VAL A 180 0.12 0.18 -24.45
CA VAL A 180 -0.53 -0.05 -25.75
C VAL A 180 -1.19 1.22 -26.28
N ASN A 181 -1.65 2.07 -25.37
CA ASN A 181 -2.33 3.32 -25.69
C ASN A 181 -1.36 4.51 -25.67
N ASP A 182 -1.52 5.40 -26.65
CA ASP A 182 -0.82 6.68 -26.67
C ASP A 182 -1.30 7.57 -25.49
N PRO A 183 -0.45 8.46 -24.96
CA PRO A 183 -0.84 9.31 -23.85
C PRO A 183 -2.07 10.18 -24.13
N MET A 184 -2.96 10.30 -23.15
CA MET A 184 -4.08 11.27 -23.20
C MET A 184 -3.59 12.65 -22.80
N ILE A 185 -3.62 13.59 -23.73
CA ILE A 185 -3.28 15.00 -23.50
C ILE A 185 -4.47 15.68 -22.81
N LEU A 186 -4.34 15.97 -21.51
CA LEU A 186 -5.44 16.48 -20.68
C LEU A 186 -5.93 17.87 -21.11
N ALA A 187 -5.12 18.65 -21.83
CA ALA A 187 -5.50 19.95 -22.37
C ALA A 187 -6.56 19.88 -23.48
N PHE A 188 -6.90 18.69 -23.98
CA PHE A 188 -7.89 18.48 -25.02
C PHE A 188 -9.07 17.62 -24.53
N SER A 189 -10.22 17.84 -25.17
CA SER A 189 -11.44 17.08 -24.96
C SER A 189 -11.35 15.71 -25.64
N GLY A 190 -11.86 14.68 -24.95
CA GLY A 190 -11.92 13.31 -25.43
C GLY A 190 -10.57 12.58 -25.35
N THR A 191 -10.56 11.35 -25.87
CA THR A 191 -9.36 10.52 -26.00
C THR A 191 -9.55 9.49 -27.10
N THR A 192 -8.46 8.88 -27.54
CA THR A 192 -8.46 7.70 -28.42
C THR A 192 -7.73 6.58 -27.71
N LEU A 193 -8.26 5.36 -27.79
CA LEU A 193 -7.64 4.15 -27.24
C LEU A 193 -7.41 3.18 -28.39
N ASN A 194 -6.18 2.67 -28.51
CA ASN A 194 -5.85 1.55 -29.39
C ASN A 194 -6.46 0.25 -28.85
N ASP A 195 -6.51 0.12 -27.52
CA ASP A 195 -7.21 -0.95 -26.80
C ASP A 195 -7.93 -0.34 -25.58
N PRO A 196 -9.29 -0.34 -25.56
CA PRO A 196 -10.06 0.31 -24.51
C PRO A 196 -9.96 -0.37 -23.15
N ASN A 197 -9.46 -1.61 -23.10
CA ASN A 197 -9.30 -2.38 -21.87
C ASN A 197 -7.92 -2.19 -21.23
N ARG A 198 -7.02 -1.43 -21.88
CA ARG A 198 -5.62 -1.26 -21.47
C ARG A 198 -5.33 0.13 -20.91
N TRP A 199 -4.34 0.21 -20.02
CA TRP A 199 -3.94 1.45 -19.38
C TRP A 199 -3.46 2.47 -20.42
N GLN A 200 -3.77 3.73 -20.16
CA GLN A 200 -3.37 4.87 -20.96
C GLN A 200 -2.61 5.86 -20.07
N PRO A 201 -1.36 6.20 -20.41
CA PRO A 201 -0.64 7.27 -19.72
C PRO A 201 -1.36 8.61 -19.86
N LEU A 202 -1.24 9.48 -18.85
CA LEU A 202 -1.71 10.87 -18.96
C LEU A 202 -0.56 11.81 -19.33
N GLU A 203 -0.85 12.83 -20.12
CA GLU A 203 0.06 13.95 -20.39
C GLU A 203 -0.56 15.25 -19.86
N PHE A 204 0.15 15.86 -18.90
CA PHE A 204 -0.24 17.09 -18.21
C PHE A 204 0.35 18.33 -18.89
N VAL A 205 -0.23 19.50 -18.66
CA VAL A 205 0.42 20.78 -18.99
C VAL A 205 1.57 21.04 -18.00
N GLU A 206 1.30 20.79 -16.73
CA GLU A 206 2.25 20.84 -15.63
C GLU A 206 1.94 19.66 -14.70
N ALA A 207 2.97 18.93 -14.27
CA ALA A 207 2.81 17.72 -13.48
C ALA A 207 3.47 17.88 -12.10
N PHE A 208 2.75 17.46 -11.08
CA PHE A 208 3.25 17.36 -9.72
C PHE A 208 3.14 15.93 -9.22
N SER A 209 4.02 15.55 -8.29
CA SER A 209 3.92 14.29 -7.58
C SER A 209 2.72 14.30 -6.63
N GLN A 210 2.30 13.11 -6.19
CA GLN A 210 1.35 12.96 -5.06
C GLN A 210 1.80 13.71 -3.80
N THR A 211 3.13 13.84 -3.60
CA THR A 211 3.76 14.60 -2.51
C THR A 211 3.90 16.11 -2.79
N GLY A 212 3.22 16.64 -3.83
CA GLY A 212 3.24 18.06 -4.18
C GLY A 212 4.57 18.57 -4.76
N GLN A 213 5.46 17.68 -5.24
CA GLN A 213 6.73 18.07 -5.83
C GLN A 213 6.60 18.26 -7.35
N PRO A 214 7.10 19.37 -7.92
CA PRO A 214 7.05 19.55 -9.38
C PRO A 214 7.90 18.50 -10.09
N LEU A 215 7.35 17.93 -11.17
CA LEU A 215 8.00 16.90 -11.97
C LEU A 215 8.68 17.52 -13.21
N SER A 216 9.83 16.98 -13.60
CA SER A 216 10.56 17.41 -14.80
C SER A 216 10.01 16.82 -16.10
N PHE A 217 8.96 16.01 -16.00
CA PHE A 217 8.29 15.34 -17.10
C PHE A 217 6.78 15.53 -16.92
N THR A 218 6.07 15.57 -18.04
CA THR A 218 4.61 15.78 -18.06
C THR A 218 3.83 14.57 -18.51
N THR A 219 4.48 13.59 -19.15
CA THR A 219 3.86 12.33 -19.56
C THR A 219 4.13 11.26 -18.49
N GLN A 220 3.09 10.54 -18.09
CA GLN A 220 3.21 9.46 -17.13
C GLN A 220 4.00 8.28 -17.68
N GLU A 221 4.81 7.67 -16.81
CA GLU A 221 5.40 6.35 -17.01
C GLU A 221 4.87 5.41 -15.93
N PHE A 222 4.72 4.13 -16.26
CA PHE A 222 4.16 3.15 -15.31
C PHE A 222 5.15 2.93 -14.15
N ILE A 223 4.78 3.42 -12.96
CA ILE A 223 5.54 3.25 -11.73
C ILE A 223 5.50 1.79 -11.25
N GLY A 224 6.67 1.16 -11.16
CA GLY A 224 6.85 -0.19 -10.62
C GLY A 224 6.30 -1.30 -11.51
N SER A 225 6.27 -1.14 -12.83
CA SER A 225 5.68 -2.17 -13.71
C SER A 225 6.37 -3.55 -13.59
N HIS A 226 7.65 -3.63 -13.21
CA HIS A 226 8.39 -4.88 -12.93
C HIS A 226 8.20 -5.43 -11.52
N TRP A 227 7.45 -4.75 -10.64
CA TRP A 227 7.39 -5.11 -9.22
C TRP A 227 6.86 -6.52 -8.94
N ARG A 228 6.22 -7.13 -9.94
CA ARG A 228 5.79 -8.54 -9.94
C ARG A 228 6.92 -9.55 -9.72
N ASP A 229 8.16 -9.15 -9.98
CA ASP A 229 9.35 -10.01 -9.87
C ASP A 229 10.11 -9.77 -8.55
N VAL A 230 9.74 -8.71 -7.80
CA VAL A 230 10.38 -8.36 -6.53
C VAL A 230 10.13 -9.44 -5.49
N TRP A 231 11.16 -9.79 -4.70
CA TRP A 231 11.03 -10.84 -3.70
C TRP A 231 9.98 -10.52 -2.63
N PRO A 232 8.94 -11.35 -2.48
CA PRO A 232 7.99 -11.20 -1.38
C PRO A 232 8.56 -11.76 -0.07
N PHE A 233 7.92 -11.42 1.04
CA PHE A 233 8.13 -12.00 2.35
C PHE A 233 7.47 -13.39 2.45
N ALA A 234 6.13 -13.46 2.37
CA ALA A 234 5.38 -14.69 2.60
C ALA A 234 4.78 -15.30 1.33
N LEU A 235 4.66 -14.54 0.25
CA LEU A 235 4.03 -15.03 -0.98
C LEU A 235 4.85 -16.10 -1.69
N SER A 236 4.14 -17.05 -2.31
CA SER A 236 4.71 -18.10 -3.16
C SER A 236 3.79 -18.36 -4.35
N ARG A 237 4.35 -18.79 -5.48
CA ARG A 237 3.61 -19.25 -6.67
C ARG A 237 4.04 -20.67 -7.03
N GLU A 238 3.16 -21.41 -7.69
CA GLU A 238 3.57 -22.66 -8.32
C GLU A 238 4.34 -22.41 -9.62
N PRO A 239 5.20 -23.34 -10.07
CA PRO A 239 5.97 -23.15 -11.29
C PRO A 239 5.04 -22.97 -12.49
N GLY A 240 5.20 -21.85 -13.19
CA GLY A 240 4.38 -21.50 -14.36
C GLY A 240 3.24 -20.53 -14.06
N GLU A 241 2.95 -20.21 -12.79
CA GLU A 241 1.98 -19.18 -12.43
C GLU A 241 2.61 -17.78 -12.46
N PHE A 242 1.87 -16.82 -13.04
CA PHE A 242 2.28 -15.41 -13.09
C PHE A 242 1.73 -14.59 -11.93
N LEU A 243 0.55 -14.92 -11.40
CA LEU A 243 -0.12 -14.20 -10.31
C LEU A 243 0.08 -14.94 -8.98
N TYR A 244 0.21 -14.21 -7.86
CA TYR A 244 0.26 -14.83 -6.52
C TYR A 244 -1.12 -15.27 -6.04
N PHE A 245 -2.10 -14.40 -6.21
CA PHE A 245 -3.49 -14.64 -5.89
C PHE A 245 -4.30 -14.13 -7.07
N ASP A 246 -4.65 -15.02 -8.00
CA ASP A 246 -5.43 -14.66 -9.18
C ASP A 246 -6.87 -14.30 -8.77
N PRO A 247 -7.30 -13.04 -8.93
CA PRO A 247 -8.67 -12.62 -8.66
C PRO A 247 -9.63 -12.90 -9.84
N GLY A 248 -9.12 -13.34 -10.99
CA GLY A 248 -9.81 -13.35 -12.27
C GLY A 248 -9.55 -12.08 -13.09
N GLU A 249 -9.73 -12.18 -14.40
CA GLU A 249 -9.70 -11.01 -15.29
C GLU A 249 -10.74 -9.97 -14.88
N PRO A 250 -10.41 -8.66 -14.94
CA PRO A 250 -11.40 -7.61 -14.72
C PRO A 250 -12.43 -7.61 -15.88
N PRO A 251 -13.64 -7.05 -15.65
CA PRO A 251 -14.61 -6.83 -16.72
C PRO A 251 -14.00 -6.07 -17.91
N GLN A 252 -14.40 -6.40 -19.14
CA GLN A 252 -13.85 -5.79 -20.36
C GLN A 252 -14.94 -5.19 -21.23
N LEU A 253 -14.69 -3.99 -21.76
CA LEU A 253 -15.52 -3.38 -22.81
C LEU A 253 -15.47 -4.26 -24.07
N GLU A 254 -16.64 -4.56 -24.63
CA GLU A 254 -16.84 -5.50 -25.74
C GLU A 254 -16.28 -6.92 -25.48
N GLY A 255 -16.12 -7.30 -24.20
CA GLY A 255 -15.59 -8.59 -23.77
C GLY A 255 -16.41 -9.22 -22.65
N ASP A 256 -15.79 -10.16 -21.93
CA ASP A 256 -16.41 -10.78 -20.76
C ASP A 256 -16.64 -9.71 -19.68
N GLY A 257 -17.88 -9.59 -19.21
CA GLY A 257 -18.26 -8.58 -18.22
C GLY A 257 -18.53 -7.17 -18.78
N ASP A 258 -18.77 -7.01 -20.09
CA ASP A 258 -19.05 -5.69 -20.71
C ASP A 258 -20.10 -4.83 -19.98
N GLU A 259 -21.21 -5.43 -19.52
CA GLU A 259 -22.22 -4.73 -18.73
C GLU A 259 -21.67 -4.23 -17.39
N GLU A 260 -20.83 -5.02 -16.73
CA GLU A 260 -20.17 -4.65 -15.46
C GLU A 260 -19.09 -3.58 -15.68
N PHE A 261 -18.37 -3.61 -16.80
CA PHE A 261 -17.43 -2.55 -17.20
C PHE A 261 -18.14 -1.21 -17.32
N LYS A 262 -19.26 -1.19 -18.05
CA LYS A 262 -20.08 0.02 -18.28
C LYS A 262 -20.72 0.52 -16.99
N GLU A 263 -21.33 -0.36 -16.20
CA GLU A 263 -21.91 0.03 -14.91
C GLU A 263 -20.83 0.51 -13.93
N GLY A 264 -19.65 -0.12 -13.90
CA GLY A 264 -18.55 0.29 -13.03
C GLY A 264 -18.11 1.74 -13.29
N ASN A 265 -18.02 2.13 -14.56
CA ASN A 265 -17.71 3.51 -14.94
C ASN A 265 -18.90 4.47 -14.70
N ALA A 266 -20.14 4.03 -14.94
CA ALA A 266 -21.33 4.81 -14.59
C ALA A 266 -21.43 5.06 -13.07
N ALA A 267 -21.07 4.07 -12.25
CA ALA A 267 -20.99 4.19 -10.81
C ALA A 267 -19.96 5.24 -10.37
N THR A 268 -18.81 5.33 -11.05
CA THR A 268 -17.82 6.38 -10.78
C THR A 268 -18.37 7.78 -11.05
N ILE A 269 -19.13 7.97 -12.15
CA ILE A 269 -19.84 9.22 -12.42
C ILE A 269 -20.86 9.50 -11.31
N ARG A 270 -21.57 8.47 -10.84
CA ARG A 270 -22.55 8.57 -9.75
C ARG A 270 -21.91 9.06 -8.46
N TYR A 271 -20.75 8.51 -8.07
CA TYR A 271 -19.99 9.01 -6.90
C TYR A 271 -19.57 10.48 -7.07
N SER A 272 -19.08 10.85 -8.25
CA SER A 272 -18.70 12.24 -8.52
C SER A 272 -19.90 13.20 -8.46
N SER A 273 -21.10 12.75 -8.84
CA SER A 273 -22.33 13.53 -8.76
C SER A 273 -22.79 13.86 -7.32
N LEU A 274 -22.20 13.23 -6.30
CA LEU A 274 -22.52 13.44 -4.88
C LEU A 274 -21.68 14.56 -4.24
N LEU A 275 -20.70 15.12 -4.95
CA LEU A 275 -19.67 16.01 -4.39
C LEU A 275 -20.08 17.49 -4.33
N ASP A 276 -21.38 17.81 -4.32
CA ASP A 276 -21.86 19.18 -4.17
C ASP A 276 -22.41 19.46 -2.77
N PRO A 277 -21.66 20.17 -1.91
CA PRO A 277 -22.08 20.42 -0.53
C PRO A 277 -23.33 21.29 -0.42
N ALA A 278 -23.67 22.08 -1.45
CA ALA A 278 -24.85 22.93 -1.42
C ALA A 278 -26.17 22.14 -1.58
N THR A 279 -26.10 20.92 -2.12
CA THR A 279 -27.30 20.11 -2.42
C THR A 279 -27.27 18.72 -1.81
N ALA A 280 -26.12 18.26 -1.30
CA ALA A 280 -25.98 16.95 -0.70
C ALA A 280 -26.82 16.79 0.59
N PRO A 281 -27.40 15.59 0.81
CA PRO A 281 -28.14 15.30 2.03
C PRO A 281 -27.20 15.15 3.22
N ILE A 282 -27.76 15.32 4.43
CA ILE A 282 -27.09 14.93 5.68
C ILE A 282 -27.38 13.45 5.94
N LYS A 283 -26.33 12.65 6.19
CA LYS A 283 -26.42 11.21 6.49
C LYS A 283 -25.66 10.88 7.77
N ASP A 284 -26.05 9.80 8.42
CA ASP A 284 -25.35 9.25 9.59
C ASP A 284 -24.19 8.35 9.13
N TYR A 285 -22.96 8.78 9.39
CA TYR A 285 -21.71 8.06 9.13
C TYR A 285 -21.06 7.55 10.42
N SER A 286 -21.85 7.27 11.46
CA SER A 286 -21.34 6.63 12.67
C SER A 286 -21.08 5.14 12.41
N PRO A 287 -20.26 4.48 13.24
CA PRO A 287 -20.14 3.02 13.17
C PRO A 287 -21.45 2.29 13.49
N GLY A 288 -22.49 2.99 13.97
CA GLY A 288 -23.83 2.42 14.16
C GLY A 288 -24.58 2.14 12.86
N THR A 289 -24.19 2.78 11.75
CA THR A 289 -24.86 2.70 10.45
C THR A 289 -23.92 2.37 9.30
N THR A 290 -22.61 2.49 9.50
CA THR A 290 -21.56 2.30 8.48
C THR A 290 -20.49 1.31 8.93
N GLY A 291 -19.81 0.69 7.97
CA GLY A 291 -18.83 -0.37 8.23
C GLY A 291 -19.48 -1.74 8.39
N ASN A 292 -18.71 -2.71 8.90
CA ASN A 292 -19.10 -4.12 9.01
C ASN A 292 -19.44 -4.76 7.66
N ASN A 293 -18.64 -4.47 6.62
CA ASN A 293 -18.86 -5.05 5.30
C ASN A 293 -18.36 -6.50 5.23
N THR A 294 -19.02 -7.30 4.40
CA THR A 294 -18.44 -8.54 3.90
C THR A 294 -17.16 -8.23 3.13
N LEU A 295 -16.10 -9.02 3.33
CA LEU A 295 -14.82 -8.83 2.64
C LEU A 295 -15.01 -8.73 1.11
N GLY A 296 -14.56 -7.61 0.54
CA GLY A 296 -14.64 -7.32 -0.89
C GLY A 296 -15.94 -6.66 -1.35
N LEU A 297 -16.88 -6.39 -0.43
CA LEU A 297 -18.16 -5.74 -0.71
C LEU A 297 -18.32 -4.43 0.09
N ASN A 298 -19.40 -3.70 -0.19
CA ASN A 298 -19.83 -2.50 0.52
C ASN A 298 -21.29 -2.67 0.99
N ASP A 299 -21.58 -3.78 1.67
CA ASP A 299 -22.91 -4.25 2.08
C ASP A 299 -23.17 -4.16 3.59
N GLY A 300 -22.23 -3.57 4.33
CA GLY A 300 -22.30 -3.45 5.78
C GLY A 300 -23.40 -2.50 6.26
N SER A 301 -23.88 -2.74 7.48
CA SER A 301 -24.91 -1.92 8.14
C SER A 301 -24.47 -1.38 9.51
N GLY A 302 -23.16 -1.41 9.78
CA GLY A 302 -22.56 -1.00 11.04
C GLY A 302 -22.72 -2.00 12.18
N TYR A 303 -22.50 -1.50 13.40
CA TYR A 303 -22.44 -2.23 14.65
C TYR A 303 -23.46 -1.67 15.63
N PRO A 304 -24.35 -2.50 16.21
CA PRO A 304 -25.40 -2.00 17.10
C PRO A 304 -24.86 -1.43 18.43
N VAL A 305 -23.68 -1.88 18.88
CA VAL A 305 -23.04 -1.47 20.13
C VAL A 305 -21.53 -1.42 20.01
N ASN A 306 -20.90 -0.52 20.74
CA ASN A 306 -19.47 -0.49 20.98
C ASN A 306 -19.09 -1.59 21.98
N PRO A 307 -18.17 -2.51 21.65
CA PRO A 307 -17.84 -3.66 22.50
C PRO A 307 -17.12 -3.26 23.80
N SER A 308 -16.46 -2.11 23.84
CA SER A 308 -15.74 -1.62 25.03
C SER A 308 -16.67 -0.93 26.03
N THR A 309 -17.75 -0.29 25.55
CA THR A 309 -18.66 0.49 26.42
C THR A 309 -20.05 -0.14 26.59
N SER A 310 -20.40 -1.13 25.75
CA SER A 310 -21.74 -1.72 25.63
C SER A 310 -22.87 -0.74 25.26
N ALA A 311 -22.53 0.50 24.88
CA ALA A 311 -23.49 1.51 24.42
C ALA A 311 -23.61 1.49 22.88
N GLY A 312 -24.75 1.93 22.34
CA GLY A 312 -24.88 2.20 20.91
C GLY A 312 -23.98 3.36 20.48
N TYR A 313 -23.51 3.35 19.24
CA TYR A 313 -22.80 4.50 18.67
C TYR A 313 -23.74 5.68 18.51
N ALA A 314 -23.29 6.87 18.89
CA ALA A 314 -24.06 8.09 18.67
C ALA A 314 -24.08 8.42 17.17
N PRO A 315 -25.20 8.94 16.62
CA PRO A 315 -25.26 9.38 15.23
C PRO A 315 -24.19 10.42 14.90
N ASN A 316 -23.51 10.24 13.76
CA ASN A 316 -22.51 11.16 13.22
C ASN A 316 -23.05 11.76 11.92
N LEU A 317 -23.80 12.86 12.05
CA LEU A 317 -24.57 13.46 10.96
C LEU A 317 -23.67 14.39 10.13
N ILE A 318 -23.29 13.96 8.93
CA ILE A 318 -22.39 14.69 8.03
C ILE A 318 -23.07 14.93 6.68
N ASN A 319 -22.79 16.08 6.06
CA ASN A 319 -23.14 16.35 4.67
C ASN A 319 -22.42 15.35 3.74
N GLU A 320 -23.14 14.61 2.91
CA GLU A 320 -22.56 13.54 2.09
C GLU A 320 -21.44 14.01 1.14
N ALA A 321 -21.53 15.23 0.60
CA ALA A 321 -20.45 15.78 -0.22
C ALA A 321 -19.21 16.11 0.60
N ASP A 322 -19.38 16.66 1.80
CA ASP A 322 -18.25 16.89 2.71
C ASP A 322 -17.59 15.56 3.10
N PHE A 323 -18.39 14.53 3.42
CA PHE A 323 -17.87 13.19 3.68
C PHE A 323 -17.09 12.65 2.47
N GLY A 324 -17.68 12.67 1.28
CA GLY A 324 -17.06 12.15 0.05
C GLY A 324 -15.74 12.83 -0.30
N ARG A 325 -15.68 14.17 -0.20
CA ARG A 325 -14.46 14.96 -0.45
C ARG A 325 -13.39 14.71 0.62
N VAL A 326 -13.78 14.68 1.89
CA VAL A 326 -12.87 14.40 3.01
C VAL A 326 -12.29 12.99 2.93
N VAL A 327 -13.09 11.95 2.67
CA VAL A 327 -12.55 10.58 2.56
C VAL A 327 -11.65 10.43 1.35
N ALA A 328 -11.99 11.08 0.22
CA ALA A 328 -11.15 11.06 -0.97
C ALA A 328 -9.77 11.66 -0.69
N GLU A 329 -9.69 12.81 -0.01
CA GLU A 329 -8.42 13.48 0.29
C GLU A 329 -7.62 12.82 1.42
N TYR A 330 -8.29 12.41 2.51
CA TYR A 330 -7.63 11.76 3.64
C TYR A 330 -6.86 10.50 3.20
N TRP A 331 -7.52 9.65 2.41
CA TRP A 331 -6.96 8.43 1.85
C TRP A 331 -6.26 8.65 0.50
N ALA A 332 -6.28 9.85 -0.08
CA ALA A 332 -5.44 10.18 -1.24
C ALA A 332 -3.96 10.20 -0.88
N ASP A 333 -3.62 10.32 0.41
CA ASP A 333 -2.23 10.37 0.87
C ASP A 333 -1.44 11.47 0.16
N GLY A 334 -1.96 12.71 0.27
CA GLY A 334 -1.44 13.92 -0.37
C GLY A 334 -0.02 14.37 0.05
N PRO A 335 0.32 15.67 -0.14
CA PRO A 335 1.68 16.20 -0.15
C PRO A 335 2.58 15.80 1.01
N GLU A 336 2.02 15.78 2.22
CA GLU A 336 2.72 15.53 3.48
C GLU A 336 2.60 14.08 3.97
N SER A 337 2.16 13.16 3.10
CA SER A 337 1.82 11.78 3.47
C SER A 337 2.96 10.79 3.31
N GLU A 338 2.88 9.69 4.05
CA GLU A 338 3.82 8.56 4.04
C GLU A 338 3.44 7.51 2.98
N THR A 339 2.64 7.90 1.97
CA THR A 339 1.93 7.00 1.03
C THR A 339 1.08 5.91 1.71
N PRO A 340 0.25 5.14 0.99
CA PRO A 340 -0.61 4.14 1.62
C PRO A 340 0.09 3.13 2.54
N PRO A 341 1.26 2.56 2.21
CA PRO A 341 1.93 1.63 3.12
C PRO A 341 2.41 2.30 4.43
N GLY A 342 2.87 3.56 4.37
CA GLY A 342 3.32 4.29 5.56
C GLY A 342 2.17 4.79 6.42
N HIS A 343 1.02 5.13 5.83
CA HIS A 343 -0.17 5.54 6.58
C HIS A 343 -0.60 4.45 7.60
N TRP A 344 -0.48 3.17 7.24
CA TRP A 344 -0.80 2.09 8.18
C TRP A 344 0.20 1.92 9.33
N ASN A 345 1.41 2.46 9.21
CA ASN A 345 2.31 2.59 10.36
C ASN A 345 1.84 3.70 11.31
N VAL A 346 1.35 4.82 10.77
CA VAL A 346 0.77 5.92 11.58
C VAL A 346 -0.46 5.43 12.34
N ILE A 347 -1.34 4.67 11.70
CA ILE A 347 -2.51 4.06 12.37
C ILE A 347 -2.05 3.08 13.46
N ALA A 348 -1.07 2.22 13.18
CA ALA A 348 -0.54 1.28 14.17
C ALA A 348 0.06 2.01 15.39
N ASN A 349 0.74 3.12 15.16
CA ASN A 349 1.27 4.00 16.20
C ASN A 349 0.15 4.59 17.07
N GLU A 350 -0.91 5.10 16.47
CA GLU A 350 -2.06 5.66 17.19
C GLU A 350 -2.79 4.62 18.03
N VAL A 351 -2.89 3.39 17.54
CA VAL A 351 -3.42 2.26 18.31
C VAL A 351 -2.59 2.03 19.57
N VAL A 352 -1.26 2.06 19.46
CA VAL A 352 -0.35 1.86 20.58
C VAL A 352 -0.40 3.03 21.57
N ASP A 353 -0.54 4.25 21.06
CA ASP A 353 -0.56 5.47 21.87
C ASP A 353 -1.91 5.65 22.61
N HIS A 354 -2.93 4.87 22.24
CA HIS A 354 -4.25 4.95 22.87
C HIS A 354 -4.19 4.52 24.35
N PRO A 355 -4.75 5.31 25.30
CA PRO A 355 -4.61 5.05 26.74
C PRO A 355 -5.14 3.70 27.23
N SER A 356 -6.15 3.14 26.56
CA SER A 356 -6.72 1.83 26.88
C SER A 356 -5.97 0.65 26.24
N PHE A 357 -4.91 0.91 25.47
CA PHE A 357 -4.17 -0.14 24.79
C PHE A 357 -3.14 -0.79 25.72
N GLU A 358 -3.13 -2.13 25.75
CA GLU A 358 -2.10 -2.90 26.44
C GLU A 358 -1.32 -3.72 25.39
N ARG A 359 0.03 -3.66 25.46
CA ARG A 359 0.95 -4.36 24.54
C ARG A 359 0.98 -5.88 24.77
N ARG A 360 -0.17 -6.54 24.72
CA ARG A 360 -0.31 -7.99 24.83
C ARG A 360 -0.39 -8.59 23.44
N PHE A 361 0.58 -9.42 23.10
CA PHE A 361 0.62 -10.06 21.79
C PHE A 361 -0.64 -10.94 21.60
N MET A 362 -1.38 -10.70 20.52
CA MET A 362 -2.68 -11.34 20.26
C MET A 362 -3.74 -11.06 21.34
N GLY A 363 -3.63 -9.93 22.05
CA GLY A 363 -4.56 -9.53 23.11
C GLY A 363 -4.49 -10.40 24.38
N THR A 364 -3.54 -11.32 24.46
CA THR A 364 -3.43 -12.28 25.57
C THR A 364 -1.98 -12.40 26.08
N GLY A 365 -1.77 -13.14 27.18
CA GLY A 365 -0.42 -13.36 27.72
C GLY A 365 0.16 -12.14 28.44
N PRO A 366 1.49 -12.11 28.68
CA PRO A 366 2.15 -11.00 29.37
C PRO A 366 2.12 -9.71 28.54
N VAL A 367 2.21 -8.56 29.22
CA VAL A 367 2.49 -7.29 28.54
C VAL A 367 3.94 -7.33 28.06
N LEU A 368 4.16 -7.05 26.78
CA LEU A 368 5.47 -6.96 26.17
C LEU A 368 6.12 -5.61 26.49
N GLU A 369 7.44 -5.63 26.59
CA GLU A 369 8.25 -4.41 26.60
C GLU A 369 8.06 -3.63 25.30
N GLU A 370 8.15 -2.31 25.37
CA GLU A 370 7.80 -1.42 24.25
C GLU A 370 8.63 -1.71 22.99
N LEU A 371 9.94 -1.91 23.17
CA LEU A 371 10.84 -2.23 22.06
C LEU A 371 10.49 -3.58 21.39
N GLU A 372 10.14 -4.59 22.18
CA GLU A 372 9.77 -5.90 21.61
C GLU A 372 8.45 -5.81 20.84
N TRP A 373 7.46 -5.10 21.41
CA TRP A 373 6.20 -4.84 20.74
C TRP A 373 6.41 -4.14 19.40
N ASP A 374 7.14 -3.02 19.40
CA ASP A 374 7.36 -2.20 18.21
C ASP A 374 8.16 -2.97 17.15
N ALA A 375 9.21 -3.71 17.54
CA ALA A 375 9.97 -4.53 16.60
C ALA A 375 9.10 -5.58 15.90
N LYS A 376 8.22 -6.27 16.66
CA LYS A 376 7.30 -7.28 16.10
C LYS A 376 6.18 -6.67 15.27
N MET A 377 5.61 -5.55 15.73
CA MET A 377 4.53 -4.82 15.07
C MET A 377 4.98 -4.29 13.70
N TYR A 378 6.07 -3.53 13.65
CA TYR A 378 6.57 -2.99 12.37
C TYR A 378 7.01 -4.09 11.43
N PHE A 379 7.63 -5.16 11.93
CA PHE A 379 8.03 -6.29 11.09
C PHE A 379 6.81 -6.89 10.38
N LEU A 380 5.72 -7.17 11.09
CA LEU A 380 4.52 -7.77 10.52
C LEU A 380 3.71 -6.82 9.64
N VAL A 381 3.49 -5.57 10.08
CA VAL A 381 2.74 -4.57 9.30
C VAL A 381 3.48 -4.31 8.00
N ASN A 382 4.79 -4.06 8.06
CA ASN A 382 5.57 -3.74 6.87
C ASN A 382 5.81 -4.94 5.96
N ALA A 383 5.92 -6.15 6.51
CA ALA A 383 5.91 -7.37 5.71
C ALA A 383 4.60 -7.52 4.93
N SER A 384 3.45 -7.27 5.57
CA SER A 384 2.15 -7.42 4.93
C SER A 384 1.92 -6.40 3.82
N VAL A 385 2.32 -5.14 4.00
CA VAL A 385 2.19 -4.13 2.95
C VAL A 385 3.23 -4.32 1.84
N HIS A 386 4.42 -4.85 2.13
CA HIS A 386 5.38 -5.24 1.09
C HIS A 386 4.82 -6.35 0.19
N ASP A 387 4.25 -7.40 0.79
CA ASP A 387 3.58 -8.48 0.05
C ASP A 387 2.36 -7.96 -0.73
N ALA A 388 1.58 -7.05 -0.15
CA ALA A 388 0.48 -6.40 -0.85
C ALA A 388 0.96 -5.61 -2.07
N ALA A 389 2.10 -4.91 -1.99
CA ALA A 389 2.69 -4.21 -3.12
C ALA A 389 3.02 -5.20 -4.26
N VAL A 390 3.72 -6.27 -3.91
CA VAL A 390 4.13 -7.31 -4.85
C VAL A 390 2.90 -7.96 -5.52
N ALA A 391 1.89 -8.36 -4.75
CA ALA A 391 0.68 -8.98 -5.29
C ALA A 391 -0.15 -8.02 -6.17
N ALA A 392 -0.37 -6.78 -5.71
CA ALA A 392 -1.18 -5.80 -6.44
C ALA A 392 -0.50 -5.39 -7.76
N TRP A 393 0.81 -5.09 -7.74
CA TRP A 393 1.53 -4.72 -8.96
C TRP A 393 1.73 -5.89 -9.92
N THR A 394 1.71 -7.13 -9.43
CA THR A 394 1.60 -8.31 -10.29
C THR A 394 0.31 -8.27 -11.11
N CYS A 395 -0.84 -8.04 -10.46
CA CYS A 395 -2.13 -7.93 -11.17
C CYS A 395 -2.14 -6.70 -12.11
N LYS A 396 -1.66 -5.54 -11.63
CA LYS A 396 -1.62 -4.31 -12.45
C LYS A 396 -0.79 -4.49 -13.71
N ARG A 397 0.33 -5.23 -13.63
CA ARG A 397 1.16 -5.51 -14.80
C ARG A 397 0.54 -6.55 -15.72
N GLU A 398 -0.08 -7.59 -15.16
CA GLU A 398 -0.65 -8.69 -15.95
C GLU A 398 -1.88 -8.24 -16.75
N TYR A 399 -2.84 -7.61 -16.07
CA TYR A 399 -4.09 -7.18 -16.69
C TYR A 399 -3.98 -5.81 -17.36
N ASP A 400 -3.05 -4.96 -16.88
CA ASP A 400 -2.75 -3.64 -17.45
C ASP A 400 -4.02 -2.82 -17.71
N TYR A 401 -4.95 -2.86 -16.75
CA TYR A 401 -6.33 -2.42 -16.91
C TYR A 401 -6.49 -0.89 -16.94
N VAL A 402 -7.43 -0.43 -17.77
CA VAL A 402 -7.75 0.99 -18.02
C VAL A 402 -8.24 1.73 -16.76
N ARG A 403 -7.99 3.05 -16.70
CA ARG A 403 -8.48 3.95 -15.63
C ARG A 403 -9.82 4.60 -16.01
N PRO A 404 -10.66 4.98 -15.02
CA PRO A 404 -11.97 5.58 -15.29
C PRO A 404 -11.91 6.81 -16.21
N ILE A 405 -10.93 7.69 -16.03
CA ILE A 405 -10.83 8.91 -16.86
C ILE A 405 -10.70 8.59 -18.35
N SER A 406 -9.86 7.62 -18.72
CA SER A 406 -9.69 7.18 -20.10
C SER A 406 -10.93 6.46 -20.62
N ALA A 407 -11.49 5.55 -19.82
CA ALA A 407 -12.67 4.77 -20.20
C ALA A 407 -13.92 5.65 -20.38
N ILE A 408 -14.23 6.55 -19.42
CA ILE A 408 -15.39 7.46 -19.48
C ILE A 408 -15.27 8.41 -20.66
N ARG A 409 -14.10 9.03 -20.87
CA ARG A 409 -13.89 9.94 -22.01
C ARG A 409 -13.99 9.20 -23.34
N TYR A 410 -13.43 8.00 -23.43
CA TYR A 410 -13.53 7.16 -24.63
C TYR A 410 -14.99 6.81 -24.92
N MET A 411 -15.68 6.13 -23.99
CA MET A 411 -17.08 5.72 -24.17
C MET A 411 -18.00 6.91 -24.45
N GLY A 412 -17.77 8.04 -23.77
CA GLY A 412 -18.51 9.29 -24.00
C GLY A 412 -18.39 9.83 -25.42
N ALA A 413 -17.20 9.72 -26.03
CA ALA A 413 -16.97 10.10 -27.42
C ALA A 413 -17.62 9.13 -28.43
N ARG A 414 -17.89 7.87 -28.03
CA ARG A 414 -18.56 6.88 -28.88
C ARG A 414 -20.07 7.10 -28.98
N GLY A 415 -20.68 7.66 -27.95
CA GLY A 415 -22.13 7.88 -27.86
C GLY A 415 -22.75 7.14 -26.69
N GLN A 416 -24.03 6.79 -26.78
CA GLN A 416 -24.72 6.03 -25.75
C GLN A 416 -24.95 4.57 -26.14
N SER A 417 -25.04 3.67 -25.16
CA SER A 417 -25.16 2.20 -25.38
C SER A 417 -26.48 1.58 -24.89
N SER A 418 -27.44 2.38 -24.43
CA SER A 418 -28.71 1.89 -23.86
C SER A 418 -29.81 1.62 -24.89
N ASP A 419 -29.92 2.44 -25.95
CA ASP A 419 -30.99 2.33 -26.93
C ASP A 419 -30.48 2.50 -28.38
N PRO A 420 -30.42 1.43 -29.19
CA PRO A 420 -29.96 1.53 -30.59
C PRO A 420 -30.85 2.40 -31.49
N SER A 421 -32.05 2.77 -31.05
CA SER A 421 -32.94 3.68 -31.79
C SER A 421 -32.68 5.17 -31.51
N VAL A 422 -31.87 5.50 -30.50
CA VAL A 422 -31.56 6.87 -30.09
C VAL A 422 -30.15 7.25 -30.54
N PHE A 423 -30.04 8.28 -31.38
CA PHE A 423 -28.74 8.79 -31.82
C PHE A 423 -28.07 9.68 -30.74
N PRO A 424 -26.73 9.59 -30.53
CA PRO A 424 -25.81 8.63 -31.14
C PRO A 424 -25.77 7.30 -30.38
N TYR A 425 -25.92 6.17 -31.08
CA TYR A 425 -25.73 4.84 -30.47
C TYR A 425 -24.36 4.26 -30.80
N SER A 426 -23.74 3.62 -29.82
CA SER A 426 -22.57 2.75 -29.98
C SER A 426 -22.59 1.65 -28.92
N GLU A 427 -22.19 0.43 -29.31
CA GLU A 427 -22.01 -0.67 -28.34
C GLU A 427 -20.89 -0.35 -27.35
N GLU A 428 -19.90 0.46 -27.71
CA GLU A 428 -18.84 0.97 -26.81
C GLU A 428 -19.26 2.23 -26.03
N GLY A 429 -20.51 2.69 -26.18
CA GLY A 429 -20.98 3.94 -25.59
C GLY A 429 -21.25 3.86 -24.08
N LEU A 430 -21.45 5.03 -23.46
CA LEU A 430 -21.90 5.11 -22.07
C LEU A 430 -23.39 4.72 -21.92
N PRO A 431 -23.78 3.97 -20.89
CA PRO A 431 -25.19 3.72 -20.62
C PRO A 431 -25.89 5.01 -20.20
N LEU A 432 -27.10 5.26 -20.71
CA LEU A 432 -27.95 6.37 -20.31
C LEU A 432 -28.53 6.11 -18.91
N GLU A 433 -28.46 7.14 -18.08
CA GLU A 433 -29.09 7.17 -16.76
C GLU A 433 -29.74 8.55 -16.57
N PRO A 434 -31.08 8.65 -16.54
CA PRO A 434 -31.77 9.94 -16.43
C PRO A 434 -31.28 10.75 -15.22
N GLY A 435 -30.87 12.00 -15.46
CA GLY A 435 -30.32 12.86 -14.42
C GLY A 435 -28.84 12.65 -14.09
N LEU A 436 -28.17 11.69 -14.73
CA LEU A 436 -26.74 11.40 -14.57
C LEU A 436 -25.98 11.35 -15.90
N VAL A 437 -26.43 10.55 -16.87
CA VAL A 437 -25.80 10.39 -18.19
C VAL A 437 -26.86 10.56 -19.28
N GLU A 438 -26.73 11.60 -20.09
CA GLU A 438 -27.77 11.99 -21.05
C GLU A 438 -27.21 12.45 -22.39
N VAL A 439 -27.98 12.21 -23.46
CA VAL A 439 -27.71 12.84 -24.76
C VAL A 439 -28.13 14.31 -24.70
N VAL A 440 -27.23 15.21 -25.09
CA VAL A 440 -27.59 16.63 -25.27
C VAL A 440 -28.49 16.75 -26.50
N THR A 441 -29.72 17.20 -26.29
CA THR A 441 -30.71 17.45 -27.36
C THR A 441 -30.88 18.95 -27.59
N ALA A 442 -31.46 19.32 -28.74
CA ALA A 442 -31.83 20.70 -29.02
C ALA A 442 -32.77 21.31 -27.96
N ALA A 443 -33.65 20.48 -27.38
CA ALA A 443 -34.50 20.90 -26.28
C ALA A 443 -33.64 21.24 -25.04
N THR A 444 -32.80 20.30 -24.59
CA THR A 444 -32.00 20.51 -23.37
C THR A 444 -30.91 21.58 -23.51
N ALA A 445 -30.47 21.88 -24.73
CA ALA A 445 -29.48 22.92 -25.03
C ALA A 445 -30.12 24.32 -25.22
N SER A 446 -31.45 24.42 -25.21
CA SER A 446 -32.16 25.70 -25.35
C SER A 446 -31.96 26.58 -24.12
N PHE A 447 -32.05 27.91 -24.28
CA PHE A 447 -31.83 28.86 -23.19
C PHE A 447 -32.72 28.56 -21.96
N GLY A 448 -32.10 28.47 -20.78
CA GLY A 448 -32.77 28.16 -19.51
C GLY A 448 -32.92 26.67 -19.20
N GLU A 449 -32.56 25.79 -20.13
CA GLU A 449 -32.59 24.34 -19.94
C GLU A 449 -31.24 23.81 -19.41
N LYS A 450 -31.25 22.56 -18.93
CA LYS A 450 -30.16 21.96 -18.15
C LYS A 450 -28.81 21.82 -18.86
N HIS A 451 -28.77 21.78 -20.20
CA HIS A 451 -27.54 21.70 -21.01
C HIS A 451 -27.26 23.02 -21.76
N SER A 452 -27.96 24.11 -21.43
CA SER A 452 -27.86 25.37 -22.18
C SER A 452 -26.47 25.98 -22.20
N HIS A 453 -25.67 25.81 -21.14
CA HIS A 453 -24.28 26.29 -21.04
C HIS A 453 -23.29 25.48 -21.90
N LEU A 454 -23.63 24.23 -22.26
CA LEU A 454 -22.82 23.43 -23.18
C LEU A 454 -22.97 23.90 -24.65
N GLY A 455 -24.04 24.65 -24.93
CA GLY A 455 -24.30 25.25 -26.23
C GLY A 455 -24.80 24.28 -27.31
N PHE A 456 -25.26 24.83 -28.44
CA PHE A 456 -25.80 24.03 -29.55
C PHE A 456 -24.78 23.10 -30.22
N GLY A 457 -23.47 23.37 -30.06
CA GLY A 457 -22.40 22.49 -30.56
C GLY A 457 -22.28 21.16 -29.81
N ALA A 458 -22.89 21.06 -28.62
CA ALA A 458 -22.95 19.83 -27.86
C ALA A 458 -24.09 18.90 -28.29
N ILE A 459 -25.02 19.33 -29.17
CA ILE A 459 -26.14 18.48 -29.59
C ILE A 459 -25.63 17.16 -30.18
N GLY A 460 -26.16 16.05 -29.66
CA GLY A 460 -25.75 14.71 -30.03
C GLY A 460 -24.50 14.22 -29.31
N LYS A 461 -23.90 15.00 -28.38
CA LYS A 461 -22.86 14.50 -27.48
C LYS A 461 -23.47 13.95 -26.18
N ILE A 462 -22.68 13.17 -25.45
CA ILE A 462 -23.03 12.68 -24.13
C ILE A 462 -22.61 13.70 -23.06
N ALA A 463 -23.57 14.14 -22.26
CA ALA A 463 -23.33 14.92 -21.06
C ALA A 463 -23.46 14.04 -19.82
N VAL A 464 -22.58 14.27 -18.85
CA VAL A 464 -22.58 13.62 -17.55
C VAL A 464 -22.74 14.65 -16.45
N ARG A 465 -23.51 14.33 -15.41
CA ARG A 465 -23.67 15.17 -14.22
C ARG A 465 -22.65 14.73 -13.17
N SER A 466 -21.64 15.55 -12.94
CA SER A 466 -20.42 15.18 -12.20
C SER A 466 -19.84 16.40 -11.49
N TRP A 467 -18.86 16.20 -10.61
CA TRP A 467 -17.95 17.28 -10.21
C TRP A 467 -17.31 17.90 -11.45
N ARG A 468 -17.20 19.23 -11.48
CA ARG A 468 -16.87 20.00 -12.69
C ARG A 468 -15.38 20.21 -12.93
N GLY A 469 -14.51 19.82 -12.01
CA GLY A 469 -13.07 20.10 -12.06
C GLY A 469 -12.61 21.02 -10.93
N GLU A 470 -11.29 21.13 -10.78
CA GLU A 470 -10.66 22.02 -9.80
C GLU A 470 -11.04 23.48 -10.11
N PRO A 471 -11.53 24.27 -9.14
CA PRO A 471 -11.82 25.68 -9.35
C PRO A 471 -10.52 26.50 -9.48
N GLU A 472 -10.58 27.65 -10.18
CA GLU A 472 -9.43 28.55 -10.32
C GLU A 472 -8.92 29.07 -8.96
N ASP A 473 -9.83 29.31 -8.01
CA ASP A 473 -9.53 29.70 -6.63
C ASP A 473 -9.90 28.55 -5.67
N ILE A 474 -8.97 27.62 -5.49
CA ILE A 474 -9.15 26.46 -4.59
C ILE A 474 -9.34 26.83 -3.12
N GLU A 475 -8.93 28.04 -2.69
CA GLU A 475 -9.04 28.43 -1.28
C GLU A 475 -10.47 28.88 -0.95
N ASN A 476 -11.17 29.48 -1.92
CA ASN A 476 -12.45 30.15 -1.68
C ASN A 476 -13.63 29.53 -2.43
N ASP A 477 -13.39 28.80 -3.53
CA ASP A 477 -14.42 28.25 -4.39
C ASP A 477 -14.48 26.71 -4.34
N THR A 478 -15.64 26.19 -4.70
CA THR A 478 -15.86 24.76 -4.97
C THR A 478 -16.15 24.56 -6.45
N GLY A 479 -15.61 23.52 -7.08
CA GLY A 479 -15.97 23.13 -8.44
C GLY A 479 -17.45 22.79 -8.56
N GLY A 480 -18.01 22.16 -7.51
CA GLY A 480 -19.43 21.78 -7.41
C GLY A 480 -19.86 20.77 -8.48
N VAL A 481 -21.13 20.37 -8.47
CA VAL A 481 -21.66 19.38 -9.44
C VAL A 481 -22.48 20.07 -10.52
N GLY A 482 -22.34 19.62 -11.76
CA GLY A 482 -23.05 20.15 -12.91
C GLY A 482 -22.94 19.25 -14.14
N TRP A 483 -23.62 19.62 -15.22
CA TRP A 483 -23.51 18.91 -16.49
C TRP A 483 -22.24 19.33 -17.23
N ILE A 484 -21.40 18.37 -17.57
CA ILE A 484 -20.20 18.51 -18.41
C ILE A 484 -20.29 17.50 -19.55
N LEU A 485 -19.51 17.70 -20.62
CA LEU A 485 -19.38 16.64 -21.63
C LEU A 485 -18.61 15.46 -21.04
N ALA A 486 -19.03 14.24 -21.35
CA ALA A 486 -18.31 13.03 -20.94
C ALA A 486 -16.84 13.03 -21.41
N GLU A 487 -16.61 13.62 -22.59
CA GLU A 487 -15.29 13.84 -23.20
C GLU A 487 -14.36 14.75 -22.34
N ASP A 488 -14.93 15.57 -21.46
CA ASP A 488 -14.21 16.50 -20.58
C ASP A 488 -14.13 16.00 -19.13
N TRP A 489 -14.70 14.82 -18.83
CA TRP A 489 -14.80 14.32 -17.46
C TRP A 489 -13.43 14.18 -16.79
N VAL A 490 -13.33 14.58 -15.53
CA VAL A 490 -12.16 14.40 -14.68
C VAL A 490 -12.56 13.86 -13.30
N PRO A 491 -11.71 13.03 -12.67
CA PRO A 491 -11.90 12.57 -11.29
C PRO A 491 -11.72 13.72 -10.29
N TYR A 492 -12.27 13.59 -9.08
CA TYR A 492 -12.05 14.54 -7.98
C TYR A 492 -10.60 14.45 -7.46
N GLN A 493 -9.72 15.22 -8.10
CA GLN A 493 -8.28 15.31 -7.86
C GLN A 493 -7.78 16.70 -8.32
N ARG A 494 -6.56 17.08 -7.95
CA ARG A 494 -5.87 18.26 -8.50
C ARG A 494 -5.59 18.08 -10.00
N ASP A 495 -5.70 19.15 -10.78
CA ASP A 495 -5.42 19.18 -12.23
C ASP A 495 -3.97 18.79 -12.55
N THR A 496 -3.05 19.01 -11.61
CA THR A 496 -1.64 18.64 -11.74
C THR A 496 -1.32 17.20 -11.33
N PHE A 497 -2.30 16.47 -10.78
CA PHE A 497 -2.19 15.08 -10.35
C PHE A 497 -3.56 14.38 -10.43
N VAL A 498 -4.02 14.12 -11.65
CA VAL A 498 -5.41 13.68 -11.91
C VAL A 498 -5.63 12.20 -11.62
N THR A 499 -4.64 11.33 -11.83
CA THR A 499 -4.72 9.88 -11.56
C THR A 499 -3.31 9.32 -11.41
N PRO A 500 -3.07 8.34 -10.51
CA PRO A 500 -1.73 7.76 -10.35
C PRO A 500 -1.21 7.05 -11.61
N ALA A 501 0.11 7.14 -11.83
CA ALA A 501 0.80 6.67 -13.03
C ALA A 501 1.03 5.14 -13.06
N PHE A 502 -0.06 4.37 -13.02
CA PHE A 502 -0.09 2.90 -13.15
C PHE A 502 -1.50 2.40 -13.42
N ALA A 503 -1.60 1.20 -14.01
CA ALA A 503 -2.85 0.51 -14.32
C ALA A 503 -3.79 0.35 -13.10
N ALA A 504 -5.09 0.21 -13.36
CA ALA A 504 -6.12 0.29 -12.33
C ALA A 504 -6.22 -0.98 -11.46
N TYR A 505 -6.35 -2.15 -12.08
CA TYR A 505 -6.70 -3.40 -11.39
C TYR A 505 -5.48 -4.14 -10.84
N LEU A 506 -5.29 -4.34 -9.53
CA LEU A 506 -6.18 -4.03 -8.40
C LEU A 506 -5.86 -2.68 -7.76
N SER A 507 -6.83 -2.08 -7.04
CA SER A 507 -6.60 -0.90 -6.21
C SER A 507 -5.50 -1.16 -5.16
N GLY A 508 -4.38 -0.45 -5.26
CA GLY A 508 -3.28 -0.58 -4.30
C GLY A 508 -3.69 -0.18 -2.89
N HIS A 509 -4.48 0.89 -2.74
CA HIS A 509 -4.97 1.35 -1.43
C HIS A 509 -5.81 0.27 -0.74
N SER A 510 -6.69 -0.39 -1.49
CA SER A 510 -7.53 -1.48 -0.98
C SER A 510 -6.67 -2.67 -0.53
N THR A 511 -5.66 -3.05 -1.33
CA THR A 511 -4.76 -4.17 -1.01
C THR A 511 -3.87 -3.90 0.20
N PHE A 512 -3.19 -2.73 0.25
CA PHE A 512 -2.35 -2.35 1.39
C PHE A 512 -3.16 -2.28 2.68
N SER A 513 -4.32 -1.63 2.61
CA SER A 513 -5.13 -1.39 3.79
C SER A 513 -5.69 -2.65 4.39
N ARG A 514 -6.19 -3.56 3.55
CA ARG A 514 -6.69 -4.83 4.06
C ARG A 514 -5.57 -5.70 4.62
N ALA A 515 -4.38 -5.70 4.00
CA ALA A 515 -3.24 -6.45 4.51
C ALA A 515 -2.83 -5.99 5.92
N ALA A 516 -2.71 -4.68 6.13
CA ALA A 516 -2.37 -4.11 7.44
C ALA A 516 -3.48 -4.34 8.48
N ALA A 517 -4.75 -4.20 8.11
CA ALA A 517 -5.88 -4.45 9.02
C ALA A 517 -5.93 -5.90 9.53
N GLU A 518 -5.63 -6.90 8.68
CA GLU A 518 -5.54 -8.30 9.10
C GLU A 518 -4.41 -8.51 10.13
N VAL A 519 -3.27 -7.84 9.94
CA VAL A 519 -2.14 -7.90 10.88
C VAL A 519 -2.52 -7.23 12.19
N LEU A 520 -3.04 -6.01 12.18
CA LEU A 520 -3.41 -5.28 13.40
C LEU A 520 -4.49 -6.01 14.20
N THR A 521 -5.47 -6.59 13.51
CA THR A 521 -6.51 -7.41 14.15
C THR A 521 -5.90 -8.57 14.94
N ARG A 522 -4.97 -9.32 14.32
CA ARG A 522 -4.34 -10.48 14.97
C ARG A 522 -3.32 -10.06 16.03
N LEU A 523 -2.58 -8.97 15.78
CA LEU A 523 -1.57 -8.45 16.69
C LEU A 523 -2.19 -7.96 18.00
N THR A 524 -3.29 -7.22 17.90
CA THR A 524 -4.00 -6.67 19.07
C THR A 524 -4.99 -7.65 19.69
N GLY A 525 -5.32 -8.74 18.99
CA GLY A 525 -6.29 -9.75 19.44
C GLY A 525 -7.75 -9.31 19.33
N SER A 526 -8.02 -8.21 18.64
CA SER A 526 -9.36 -7.62 18.47
C SER A 526 -9.44 -6.99 17.08
N GLU A 527 -10.58 -7.10 16.40
CA GLU A 527 -10.81 -6.34 15.16
C GLU A 527 -11.11 -4.86 15.44
N PHE A 528 -11.53 -4.53 16.66
CA PHE A 528 -11.90 -3.20 17.08
C PHE A 528 -10.68 -2.37 17.47
N PHE A 529 -10.72 -1.08 17.13
CA PHE A 529 -9.80 -0.10 17.70
C PHE A 529 -9.90 -0.09 19.23
N PRO A 530 -8.82 0.24 19.97
CA PRO A 530 -8.88 0.40 21.41
C PRO A 530 -10.00 1.36 21.83
N GLY A 531 -10.82 0.98 22.82
CA GLY A 531 -12.02 1.75 23.20
C GLY A 531 -13.23 1.57 22.25
N GLY A 532 -13.09 0.76 21.19
CA GLY A 532 -14.12 0.44 20.22
C GLY A 532 -14.42 1.55 19.22
N LEU A 533 -13.59 2.58 19.13
CA LEU A 533 -13.80 3.71 18.23
C LEU A 533 -12.48 4.44 17.95
N ALA A 534 -12.14 4.61 16.67
CA ALA A 534 -11.16 5.59 16.21
C ALA A 534 -11.88 6.76 15.54
N ILE A 535 -11.36 7.98 15.73
CA ILE A 535 -11.92 9.21 15.18
C ILE A 535 -10.80 10.05 14.57
N HIS A 536 -10.91 10.38 13.29
CA HIS A 536 -10.10 11.40 12.63
C HIS A 536 -10.92 12.66 12.37
N GLU A 537 -10.49 13.79 12.94
CA GLU A 537 -11.10 15.09 12.70
C GLU A 537 -10.42 15.79 11.51
N VAL A 538 -11.23 16.31 10.59
CA VAL A 538 -10.82 17.26 9.55
C VAL A 538 -11.61 18.54 9.75
N ALA A 539 -10.92 19.63 10.07
CA ALA A 539 -11.59 20.88 10.41
C ALA A 539 -12.19 21.54 9.15
N ALA A 540 -13.19 22.40 9.35
CA ALA A 540 -13.77 23.18 8.26
C ALA A 540 -12.69 24.02 7.54
N GLY A 541 -12.68 23.99 6.21
CA GLY A 541 -11.71 24.71 5.39
C GLY A 541 -10.32 24.06 5.25
N GLU A 542 -10.16 22.78 5.62
CA GLU A 542 -8.88 22.05 5.52
C GLU A 542 -8.70 21.16 4.28
N LEU A 543 -9.66 21.12 3.34
CA LEU A 543 -9.45 20.46 2.05
C LEU A 543 -8.39 21.18 1.22
N GLU A 544 -7.66 20.41 0.43
CA GLU A 544 -6.57 20.86 -0.42
C GLU A 544 -6.97 20.95 -1.90
N PHE A 545 -8.05 20.28 -2.33
CA PHE A 545 -8.44 20.25 -3.74
C PHE A 545 -9.37 21.40 -4.13
N GLU A 546 -10.20 21.86 -3.19
CA GLU A 546 -11.13 22.99 -3.32
C GLU A 546 -11.60 23.43 -1.93
N ALA A 547 -12.40 24.49 -1.84
CA ALA A 547 -12.89 24.98 -0.56
C ALA A 547 -13.76 23.95 0.18
N GLY A 548 -13.46 23.73 1.45
CA GLY A 548 -14.22 22.85 2.33
C GLY A 548 -13.34 22.12 3.34
N PRO A 549 -13.88 21.16 4.11
CA PRO A 549 -15.31 20.83 4.17
C PRO A 549 -16.11 22.02 4.75
N THR A 550 -17.43 22.05 4.51
CA THR A 550 -18.26 23.20 4.95
C THR A 550 -18.46 23.27 6.47
N ALA A 551 -18.22 22.14 7.16
CA ALA A 551 -18.16 22.02 8.60
C ALA A 551 -17.07 20.99 8.97
N THR A 552 -16.65 20.95 10.23
CA THR A 552 -15.76 19.90 10.72
C THR A 552 -16.36 18.52 10.47
N VAL A 553 -15.58 17.62 9.90
CA VAL A 553 -15.95 16.23 9.61
C VAL A 553 -15.15 15.30 10.51
N GLU A 554 -15.85 14.38 11.17
CA GLU A 554 -15.23 13.28 11.91
C GLU A 554 -15.37 11.98 11.12
N LEU A 555 -14.26 11.44 10.62
CA LEU A 555 -14.21 10.07 10.12
C LEU A 555 -14.16 9.13 11.32
N GLN A 556 -15.10 8.19 11.42
CA GLN A 556 -15.22 7.28 12.54
C GLN A 556 -15.12 5.82 12.09
N TRP A 557 -14.35 5.01 12.81
CA TRP A 557 -14.16 3.59 12.54
C TRP A 557 -14.28 2.77 13.82
N ALA A 558 -15.10 1.71 13.82
CA ALA A 558 -15.15 0.78 14.94
C ALA A 558 -14.00 -0.24 14.85
N THR A 559 -13.75 -0.76 13.64
CA THR A 559 -12.76 -1.80 13.37
C THR A 559 -11.67 -1.34 12.41
N TYR A 560 -10.52 -2.01 12.45
CA TYR A 560 -9.46 -1.83 11.45
C TYR A 560 -9.95 -2.12 10.03
N TYR A 561 -10.91 -3.05 9.91
CA TYR A 561 -11.54 -3.38 8.63
C TYR A 561 -12.41 -2.24 8.10
N ASP A 562 -13.12 -1.51 8.95
CA ASP A 562 -13.90 -0.34 8.52
C ASP A 562 -12.99 0.76 7.95
N ALA A 563 -11.85 1.01 8.61
CA ALA A 563 -10.85 1.95 8.10
C ALA A 563 -10.29 1.49 6.75
N ALA A 564 -9.94 0.20 6.63
CA ALA A 564 -9.43 -0.36 5.39
C ALA A 564 -10.44 -0.35 4.24
N ASP A 565 -11.70 -0.65 4.52
CA ASP A 565 -12.77 -0.63 3.54
C ASP A 565 -13.08 0.81 3.09
N GLN A 566 -13.04 1.78 4.02
CA GLN A 566 -13.20 3.20 3.68
C GLN A 566 -12.04 3.70 2.79
N ALA A 567 -10.82 3.19 2.98
CA ALA A 567 -9.71 3.48 2.07
C ALA A 567 -10.00 3.00 0.64
N GLY A 568 -10.69 1.87 0.47
CA GLY A 568 -11.18 1.40 -0.83
C GLY A 568 -12.29 2.29 -1.41
N ILE A 569 -13.32 2.57 -0.62
CA ILE A 569 -14.45 3.44 -1.00
C ILE A 569 -13.98 4.84 -1.40
N SER A 570 -12.96 5.38 -0.73
CA SER A 570 -12.38 6.69 -1.06
C SER A 570 -11.92 6.80 -2.51
N ARG A 571 -11.52 5.68 -3.13
CA ARG A 571 -11.05 5.68 -4.51
C ARG A 571 -12.18 5.84 -5.52
N LEU A 572 -13.39 5.47 -5.13
CA LEU A 572 -14.62 5.66 -5.91
C LEU A 572 -15.07 7.13 -5.84
N TYR A 573 -15.09 7.73 -4.63
CA TYR A 573 -15.32 9.17 -4.47
C TYR A 573 -14.27 10.03 -5.17
N GLY A 574 -12.99 9.63 -5.06
CA GLY A 574 -11.90 10.27 -5.78
C GLY A 574 -11.91 10.03 -7.29
N GLY A 575 -12.78 9.16 -7.82
CA GLY A 575 -12.97 8.94 -9.25
C GLY A 575 -11.85 8.16 -9.96
N ILE A 576 -10.89 7.58 -9.25
CA ILE A 576 -9.69 7.00 -9.89
C ILE A 576 -9.72 5.47 -10.02
N HIS A 577 -10.73 4.81 -9.44
CA HIS A 577 -10.97 3.37 -9.52
C HIS A 577 -12.46 3.10 -9.75
N VAL A 578 -12.76 1.96 -10.38
CA VAL A 578 -14.12 1.41 -10.46
C VAL A 578 -14.34 0.38 -9.32
N PRO A 579 -15.59 -0.01 -8.97
CA PRO A 579 -15.84 -1.03 -7.94
C PRO A 579 -15.08 -2.35 -8.16
N ALA A 580 -14.91 -2.76 -9.42
CA ALA A 580 -14.16 -3.97 -9.80
C ALA A 580 -12.67 -3.90 -9.41
N ASP A 581 -12.08 -2.71 -9.26
CA ASP A 581 -10.68 -2.58 -8.81
C ASP A 581 -10.54 -2.75 -7.28
N ASP A 582 -11.57 -2.37 -6.53
CA ASP A 582 -11.54 -2.26 -5.08
C ASP A 582 -11.80 -3.61 -4.39
N GLY A 583 -12.94 -4.25 -4.70
CA GLY A 583 -13.38 -5.48 -4.03
C GLY A 583 -12.33 -6.60 -4.07
N PRO A 584 -11.85 -7.01 -5.26
CA PRO A 584 -10.78 -7.98 -5.39
C PRO A 584 -9.46 -7.51 -4.76
N GLY A 585 -9.16 -6.20 -4.78
CA GLY A 585 -8.03 -5.61 -4.08
C GLY A 585 -8.05 -5.90 -2.58
N ARG A 586 -9.21 -5.72 -1.92
CA ARG A 586 -9.37 -6.06 -0.50
C ARG A 586 -9.17 -7.57 -0.26
N ILE A 587 -9.73 -8.43 -1.12
CA ILE A 587 -9.58 -9.89 -1.00
C ILE A 587 -8.11 -10.31 -1.09
N VAL A 588 -7.38 -9.80 -2.07
CA VAL A 588 -5.94 -10.07 -2.24
C VAL A 588 -5.15 -9.52 -1.06
N GLY A 589 -5.47 -8.30 -0.59
CA GLY A 589 -4.85 -7.71 0.59
C GLY A 589 -5.03 -8.55 1.85
N SER A 590 -6.25 -9.08 2.07
CA SER A 590 -6.52 -9.97 3.20
C SER A 590 -5.62 -11.21 3.17
N LYS A 591 -5.47 -11.85 2.01
CA LYS A 591 -4.57 -13.01 1.84
C LYS A 591 -3.10 -12.65 2.13
N CYS A 592 -2.62 -11.48 1.67
CA CYS A 592 -1.27 -11.00 1.97
C CYS A 592 -1.06 -10.80 3.49
N GLY A 593 -2.01 -10.14 4.17
CA GLY A 593 -1.93 -9.90 5.62
C GLY A 593 -1.92 -11.18 6.44
N ILE A 594 -2.77 -12.15 6.08
CA ILE A 594 -2.82 -13.47 6.72
C ILE A 594 -1.51 -14.22 6.50
N GLY A 595 -1.01 -14.26 5.26
CA GLY A 595 0.25 -14.94 4.93
C GLY A 595 1.44 -14.35 5.68
N ALA A 596 1.55 -13.02 5.72
CA ALA A 596 2.59 -12.33 6.48
C ALA A 596 2.51 -12.65 7.98
N TRP A 597 1.31 -12.65 8.56
CA TRP A 597 1.11 -13.06 9.95
C TRP A 597 1.57 -14.50 10.20
N GLU A 598 1.07 -15.46 9.43
CA GLU A 598 1.36 -16.89 9.59
C GLU A 598 2.85 -17.22 9.42
N LEU A 599 3.57 -16.49 8.57
CA LEU A 599 5.01 -16.65 8.45
C LEU A 599 5.77 -15.93 9.56
N GLY A 600 5.41 -14.69 9.89
CA GLY A 600 6.14 -13.87 10.86
C GLY A 600 6.11 -14.45 12.27
N ILE A 601 4.99 -15.02 12.73
CA ILE A 601 4.90 -15.66 14.06
C ILE A 601 5.94 -16.79 14.23
N ARG A 602 6.26 -17.50 13.14
CA ARG A 602 7.24 -18.60 13.18
C ARG A 602 8.66 -18.12 13.40
N TYR A 603 8.98 -16.90 12.96
CA TYR A 603 10.25 -16.26 13.30
C TYR A 603 10.28 -15.85 14.77
N PHE A 604 9.16 -15.37 15.32
CA PHE A 604 9.10 -14.89 16.70
C PHE A 604 9.20 -16.00 17.75
N ASP A 605 8.61 -17.17 17.48
CA ASP A 605 8.62 -18.31 18.40
C ASP A 605 9.71 -19.37 18.07
N GLY A 606 10.53 -19.10 17.05
CA GLY A 606 11.60 -19.99 16.59
C GLY A 606 11.13 -21.27 15.88
N SER A 607 9.82 -21.49 15.73
CA SER A 607 9.27 -22.67 15.06
C SER A 607 9.60 -22.71 13.56
N ILE A 608 10.06 -21.60 12.97
CA ILE A 608 10.56 -21.56 11.60
C ILE A 608 11.70 -22.57 11.36
N LEU A 609 12.51 -22.86 12.38
CA LEU A 609 13.59 -23.85 12.30
C LEU A 609 13.09 -25.30 12.23
N GLN A 610 11.82 -25.53 12.56
CA GLN A 610 11.17 -26.84 12.53
C GLN A 610 10.44 -27.09 11.19
N GLU A 611 10.34 -26.09 10.32
CA GLU A 611 9.74 -26.23 8.99
C GLU A 611 10.54 -27.24 8.16
N ARG A 612 9.85 -28.22 7.58
CA ARG A 612 10.49 -29.26 6.76
C ARG A 612 10.39 -28.89 5.28
N PRO A 613 11.52 -28.85 4.54
CA PRO A 613 11.51 -28.69 3.09
C PRO A 613 10.65 -29.75 2.41
N ARG A 614 9.74 -29.34 1.52
CA ARG A 614 9.02 -30.27 0.64
C ARG A 614 9.94 -30.64 -0.51
N LEU A 615 10.34 -31.90 -0.58
CA LEU A 615 11.27 -32.42 -1.59
C LEU A 615 10.51 -33.09 -2.75
N THR A 616 10.89 -32.73 -3.97
CA THR A 616 10.42 -33.35 -5.22
C THR A 616 11.61 -33.91 -5.98
N ILE A 617 11.44 -35.07 -6.61
CA ILE A 617 12.47 -35.70 -7.46
C ILE A 617 11.98 -35.67 -8.90
N THR A 618 12.78 -35.08 -9.78
CA THR A 618 12.52 -34.99 -11.21
C THR A 618 13.55 -35.81 -11.98
N PRO A 619 13.16 -36.88 -12.69
CA PRO A 619 14.07 -37.62 -13.57
C PRO A 619 14.64 -36.71 -14.67
N LEU A 620 15.93 -36.85 -14.98
CA LEU A 620 16.59 -36.13 -16.06
C LEU A 620 16.92 -37.06 -17.24
N ALA A 621 17.32 -36.50 -18.38
CA ALA A 621 17.84 -37.30 -19.49
C ALA A 621 19.12 -38.03 -19.05
N GLY A 622 19.20 -39.34 -19.33
CA GLY A 622 20.22 -40.23 -18.77
C GLY A 622 19.69 -40.97 -17.53
N ALA A 623 20.59 -41.52 -16.71
CA ALA A 623 20.21 -42.19 -15.45
C ALA A 623 20.06 -41.22 -14.27
N GLY A 624 20.26 -39.91 -14.48
CA GLY A 624 20.26 -38.89 -13.43
C GLY A 624 18.90 -38.38 -13.00
N PHE A 625 18.87 -37.61 -11.91
CA PHE A 625 17.68 -36.92 -11.40
C PHE A 625 18.05 -35.58 -10.76
N ARG A 626 17.07 -34.70 -10.62
CA ARG A 626 17.17 -33.45 -9.86
C ARG A 626 16.30 -33.53 -8.61
N LEU A 627 16.87 -33.11 -7.48
CA LEU A 627 16.16 -32.83 -6.25
C LEU A 627 15.76 -31.36 -6.26
N ASP A 628 14.49 -31.07 -6.04
CA ASP A 628 13.96 -29.71 -5.90
C ASP A 628 13.28 -29.61 -4.52
N TRP A 629 13.50 -28.53 -3.77
CA TRP A 629 12.85 -28.34 -2.47
C TRP A 629 12.37 -26.92 -2.19
N THR A 630 11.38 -26.79 -1.31
CA THR A 630 10.97 -25.49 -0.74
C THR A 630 11.93 -25.05 0.36
N GLN A 631 12.29 -23.78 0.41
CA GLN A 631 13.18 -23.19 1.41
C GLN A 631 12.75 -21.77 1.76
N ARG A 632 13.24 -21.22 2.87
CA ARG A 632 13.01 -19.80 3.22
C ARG A 632 14.26 -19.00 2.98
N ARG A 633 14.09 -17.81 2.42
CA ARG A 633 15.18 -16.84 2.29
C ARG A 633 15.82 -16.60 3.65
N GLY A 634 17.14 -16.63 3.68
CA GLY A 634 17.92 -16.44 4.89
C GLY A 634 18.22 -17.72 5.68
N LEU A 635 17.44 -18.80 5.55
CA LEU A 635 17.77 -20.12 6.16
C LEU A 635 18.90 -20.82 5.40
N PHE A 636 19.65 -21.67 6.10
CA PHE A 636 20.76 -22.43 5.53
C PHE A 636 20.31 -23.86 5.21
N TYR A 637 20.71 -24.34 4.03
CA TYR A 637 20.37 -25.68 3.58
C TYR A 637 21.59 -26.41 3.05
N ASN A 638 21.67 -27.71 3.30
CA ASN A 638 22.60 -28.59 2.61
C ASN A 638 21.91 -29.87 2.13
N VAL A 639 22.52 -30.52 1.14
CA VAL A 639 22.12 -31.85 0.69
C VAL A 639 23.06 -32.86 1.33
N ARG A 640 22.49 -33.95 1.83
CA ARG A 640 23.23 -35.07 2.42
C ARG A 640 22.82 -36.38 1.77
N ARG A 641 23.77 -37.29 1.62
CA ARG A 641 23.60 -38.61 0.98
C ARG A 641 23.88 -39.73 1.98
N SER A 642 23.15 -40.83 1.87
CA SER A 642 23.35 -42.05 2.65
C SER A 642 23.11 -43.28 1.78
N ASP A 643 23.83 -44.37 2.05
CA ASP A 643 23.63 -45.67 1.41
C ASP A 643 22.75 -46.61 2.26
N ASP A 644 22.45 -46.23 3.52
CA ASP A 644 21.84 -47.11 4.53
C ASP A 644 20.69 -46.48 5.35
N LEU A 645 20.31 -45.22 5.06
CA LEU A 645 19.36 -44.38 5.82
C LEU A 645 19.80 -44.03 7.26
N GLN A 646 21.01 -44.37 7.66
CA GLN A 646 21.51 -44.14 9.03
C GLN A 646 22.66 -43.14 9.04
N SER A 647 23.62 -43.33 8.12
CA SER A 647 24.85 -42.55 8.05
C SER A 647 24.78 -41.61 6.86
N PHE A 648 24.51 -40.34 7.12
CA PHE A 648 24.46 -39.30 6.08
C PHE A 648 25.78 -38.52 6.01
N ALA A 649 26.37 -38.46 4.83
CA ALA A 649 27.51 -37.60 4.50
C ALA A 649 27.02 -36.34 3.76
N ASP A 650 27.68 -35.22 3.98
CA ASP A 650 27.34 -33.96 3.31
C ASP A 650 27.79 -34.00 1.84
N GLU A 651 26.84 -33.79 0.93
CA GLU A 651 27.11 -33.60 -0.51
C GLU A 651 27.40 -32.14 -0.82
N THR A 652 26.79 -31.24 -0.04
CA THR A 652 27.04 -29.80 -0.14
C THR A 652 27.37 -29.22 1.24
N SER A 653 28.11 -28.12 1.27
CA SER A 653 28.15 -27.26 2.44
C SER A 653 26.78 -26.62 2.66
N TYR A 654 26.53 -26.14 3.87
CA TYR A 654 25.40 -25.23 4.12
C TYR A 654 25.53 -23.98 3.25
N ALA A 655 24.45 -23.69 2.52
CA ALA A 655 24.31 -22.49 1.72
C ALA A 655 23.07 -21.74 2.20
N ARG A 656 23.21 -20.43 2.38
CA ARG A 656 22.10 -19.56 2.74
C ARG A 656 21.17 -19.43 1.52
N ALA A 657 19.88 -19.68 1.71
CA ALA A 657 18.90 -19.67 0.64
C ALA A 657 18.60 -18.24 0.16
N PHE A 658 18.83 -17.98 -1.14
CA PHE A 658 18.50 -16.72 -1.80
C PHE A 658 17.07 -16.70 -2.37
N ASN A 659 16.55 -17.88 -2.73
CA ASN A 659 15.22 -18.06 -3.30
C ASN A 659 14.34 -18.90 -2.38
N ASP A 660 13.06 -18.99 -2.68
CA ASP A 660 12.08 -19.86 -2.04
C ASP A 660 12.17 -21.34 -2.46
N ARG A 661 12.98 -21.64 -3.48
CA ARG A 661 13.26 -23.00 -3.95
C ARG A 661 14.75 -23.24 -4.10
N GLY A 662 15.19 -24.44 -3.72
CA GLY A 662 16.54 -24.95 -3.93
C GLY A 662 16.52 -26.15 -4.86
N SER A 663 17.64 -26.40 -5.55
CA SER A 663 17.78 -27.59 -6.40
C SER A 663 19.19 -28.18 -6.35
N TYR A 664 19.27 -29.50 -6.56
CA TYR A 664 20.53 -30.24 -6.63
C TYR A 664 20.42 -31.35 -7.68
N THR A 665 21.36 -31.39 -8.63
CA THR A 665 21.36 -32.35 -9.73
C THR A 665 22.33 -33.50 -9.45
N VAL A 666 21.82 -34.73 -9.55
CA VAL A 666 22.61 -35.97 -9.49
C VAL A 666 22.71 -36.54 -10.90
N SER A 667 23.86 -36.34 -11.56
CA SER A 667 24.05 -36.73 -12.97
C SER A 667 24.34 -38.22 -13.17
N SER A 668 25.00 -38.86 -12.19
CA SER A 668 25.42 -40.26 -12.25
C SER A 668 25.13 -40.95 -10.92
N PRO A 669 23.87 -41.34 -10.65
CA PRO A 669 23.55 -42.00 -9.40
C PRO A 669 24.23 -43.37 -9.31
N ASP A 670 24.62 -43.73 -8.09
CA ASP A 670 25.17 -45.05 -7.82
C ASP A 670 24.16 -46.14 -8.21
N PRO A 671 24.60 -47.29 -8.75
CA PRO A 671 23.72 -48.38 -9.13
C PRO A 671 23.03 -49.07 -7.92
N GLY A 672 23.49 -48.79 -6.70
CA GLY A 672 22.87 -49.23 -5.45
C GLY A 672 21.76 -48.29 -4.97
N ARG A 673 21.03 -48.70 -3.91
CA ARG A 673 20.05 -47.81 -3.28
C ARG A 673 20.78 -46.69 -2.53
N THR A 674 20.63 -45.46 -3.01
CA THR A 674 21.09 -44.24 -2.34
C THR A 674 19.90 -43.43 -1.85
N PHE A 675 20.08 -42.75 -0.73
CA PHE A 675 19.09 -41.90 -0.08
C PHE A 675 19.63 -40.49 0.05
N TYR A 676 18.76 -39.50 -0.16
CA TYR A 676 19.11 -38.09 -0.05
C TYR A 676 18.19 -37.41 0.96
N GLN A 677 18.75 -36.50 1.74
CA GLN A 677 17.99 -35.59 2.59
C GLN A 677 18.47 -34.16 2.37
N VAL A 678 17.54 -33.21 2.49
CA VAL A 678 17.85 -31.79 2.59
C VAL A 678 17.75 -31.42 4.06
N GLN A 679 18.85 -30.95 4.64
CA GLN A 679 18.87 -30.51 6.03
C GLN A 679 18.82 -28.99 6.09
N GLN A 680 17.91 -28.49 6.91
CA GLN A 680 17.81 -27.09 7.27
C GLN A 680 18.67 -26.81 8.51
N ALA A 681 19.29 -25.64 8.57
CA ALA A 681 19.98 -25.11 9.74
C ALA A 681 19.66 -23.62 9.93
N GLU A 682 19.98 -23.16 11.14
CA GLU A 682 19.93 -21.75 11.54
C GLU A 682 20.94 -20.90 10.77
#